data_AF-A0A928KXX0-F1
#
_entry.id   AF-A0A928KXX0-F1
#
_cell.length_a   1.000
_cell.length_b   1.000
_cell.length_c   1.000
_cell.angle_alpha   90.00
_cell.angle_beta   90.00
_cell.angle_gamma   90.00
#
_symmetry.space_group_name_H-M   'P 1'
#
loop_
_entity.id
_entity.type
_entity.pdbx_description
1 polymer ?
#
loop_
_entity_poly.entity_id
_entity_poly.type
_entity_poly.pdbx_seq_one_letter_code
_entity_poly.pdbx_strand_id
1 'polypeptide(L)'
;MEVLKMNFAKRITSIALASVTAISLCGAQMFSGGQPFIAEAASYSDEAQYGDYLSYKKFDEDEDGTYDYIKITACDESATEVEIPDEIDGVAVTSIGFSAFSRCTSLTSVIIPDSVTSIGDFAFSNCAFLTGITIPDSVTSIGDSAFYRCTSLESISVSENNAHYSSIDGVLFNKEQTKLIRYPSGKADESYVIPDTVTSIDIQAFSGCTSLESITIPDGVTSIGDSAFSGCTSLTSVIIPDSVTSIGDSAFSGCTSLTSVIIPDGITSIERSAFFDCKNLESITIPDRVTSIDIQAFSGCTSLTSVIIPDGVTSIGHSAFGECTSLTGITIPDGVTGIGSRAFYNTPWLKAKQAENPLVIVNNILIDGTTCSGDVVIPDGVTSIGHSAFWKCTSLTGITIPDSVTSIEIQAFEGCTSLESVTIPDSVTSIGSSAFSDTQWLKSKQAENPLVIVNNLLIDGTTCSGDVVIPDGVTSIVGFAFECCLLTGITIPDSVTSIGNSAFMSCSSLESITIPDSVTSIGTWAFSDCTSLESITIPDSITSIEDEAFYYCASLESVTIPASVTSIGECAFTDCESLISIVIENPECEIYDEKYTIDNGYDNGDSFFYGTIYGHENSTAQAYASKYGYAFELIGNEPAQTTPAVTTTTTTTTTTTTATTETTASESTQASESTTAAPLTTTSAETTKAETTNTTADNSDTTNTTATTVTTAATTTATGTTRPTGDANGDNKMTVADAAYIARTLAKRITISIDENPYADYNGDGKVNVADAATIARFLAKKK
;
A
#
# COMPACT_ATOMS: atom_id res chain seq x y z
N MET A 1 -24.19 46.33 4.11
CA MET A 1 -24.79 45.58 2.99
C MET A 1 -23.82 45.35 1.83
N GLU A 2 -22.98 46.31 1.43
CA GLU A 2 -21.91 46.04 0.44
C GLU A 2 -20.82 45.10 0.98
N VAL A 3 -20.49 45.19 2.28
CA VAL A 3 -19.60 44.22 2.97
C VAL A 3 -20.09 42.76 2.82
N LEU A 4 -21.40 42.51 2.70
CA LEU A 4 -21.95 41.17 2.46
C LEU A 4 -21.77 40.67 1.02
N LYS A 5 -21.45 41.54 0.05
CA LYS A 5 -21.17 41.13 -1.34
C LYS A 5 -19.70 40.82 -1.58
N MET A 6 -18.80 41.41 -0.79
CA MET A 6 -17.35 41.21 -0.96
C MET A 6 -16.90 39.83 -0.46
N ASN A 7 -17.47 39.36 0.66
CA ASN A 7 -17.15 38.03 1.21
C ASN A 7 -17.73 36.86 0.39
N PHE A 8 -18.76 37.10 -0.43
CA PHE A 8 -19.31 36.08 -1.33
C PHE A 8 -18.53 35.95 -2.65
N ALA A 9 -17.71 36.94 -3.00
CA ALA A 9 -16.87 36.92 -4.20
C ALA A 9 -15.52 36.21 -4.00
N LYS A 10 -14.94 36.26 -2.78
CA LYS A 10 -13.71 35.52 -2.45
C LYS A 10 -13.94 34.01 -2.25
N ARG A 11 -15.13 33.59 -1.80
CA ARG A 11 -15.45 32.17 -1.50
C ARG A 11 -15.72 31.28 -2.72
N ILE A 12 -15.47 31.78 -3.94
CA ILE A 12 -15.70 31.07 -5.22
C ILE A 12 -14.39 30.93 -6.03
N THR A 13 -13.24 31.38 -5.48
CA THR A 13 -11.95 31.39 -6.21
C THR A 13 -10.87 30.47 -5.60
N SER A 14 -11.16 29.76 -4.50
CA SER A 14 -10.24 28.79 -3.87
C SER A 14 -10.75 27.35 -3.89
N ILE A 15 -11.88 27.05 -4.55
CA ILE A 15 -12.47 25.70 -4.65
C ILE A 15 -12.30 25.18 -6.09
N ALA A 16 -11.06 25.22 -6.59
CA ALA A 16 -10.75 24.90 -7.99
C ALA A 16 -9.28 24.48 -8.26
N LEU A 17 -8.46 24.26 -7.22
CA LEU A 17 -7.04 23.92 -7.37
C LEU A 17 -6.51 22.98 -6.26
N ALA A 18 -7.34 22.02 -5.84
CA ALA A 18 -6.98 20.95 -4.91
C ALA A 18 -7.89 19.74 -5.20
N SER A 19 -7.60 19.00 -6.28
CA SER A 19 -8.41 17.83 -6.73
C SER A 19 -7.80 17.04 -7.92
N VAL A 20 -6.47 17.01 -8.11
CA VAL A 20 -5.80 16.07 -9.06
C VAL A 20 -4.41 15.65 -8.56
N THR A 21 -4.32 15.04 -7.37
CA THR A 21 -3.03 14.53 -6.86
C THR A 21 -3.13 13.28 -5.97
N ALA A 22 -4.22 12.51 -6.06
CA ALA A 22 -4.45 11.31 -5.23
C ALA A 22 -4.78 10.06 -6.07
N ILE A 23 -3.84 9.61 -6.91
CA ILE A 23 -3.82 8.25 -7.48
C ILE A 23 -2.35 7.80 -7.55
N SER A 24 -2.05 6.56 -7.12
CA SER A 24 -0.74 5.90 -7.15
C SER A 24 0.29 6.34 -6.09
N LEU A 25 0.12 5.88 -4.84
CA LEU A 25 1.25 5.74 -3.91
C LEU A 25 1.20 4.49 -3.00
N CYS A 26 1.10 3.29 -3.57
CA CYS A 26 1.70 2.11 -2.95
C CYS A 26 2.26 1.16 -4.02
N GLY A 27 3.31 0.40 -3.69
CA GLY A 27 3.80 -0.69 -4.54
C GLY A 27 5.06 -0.46 -5.39
N ALA A 28 5.94 0.51 -5.09
CA ALA A 28 7.38 0.43 -5.45
C ALA A 28 8.27 1.52 -4.81
N GLN A 29 9.15 1.14 -3.87
CA GLN A 29 10.38 1.89 -3.62
C GLN A 29 11.59 1.09 -4.13
N MET A 30 12.13 1.44 -5.31
CA MET A 30 13.57 1.66 -5.46
C MET A 30 13.99 2.30 -6.79
N PHE A 31 14.87 3.29 -6.67
CA PHE A 31 15.77 3.91 -7.66
C PHE A 31 15.27 4.58 -8.97
N SER A 32 15.63 5.87 -9.06
CA SER A 32 15.98 6.67 -10.25
C SER A 32 14.86 7.28 -11.10
N GLY A 33 14.94 8.61 -11.30
CA GLY A 33 14.07 9.38 -12.20
C GLY A 33 13.57 10.71 -11.60
N GLY A 34 14.41 11.74 -11.57
CA GLY A 34 14.05 13.04 -10.98
C GLY A 34 13.24 13.96 -11.90
N GLN A 35 12.14 14.52 -11.38
CA GLN A 35 11.52 15.76 -11.85
C GLN A 35 11.18 16.65 -10.64
N PRO A 36 11.19 17.99 -10.79
CA PRO A 36 11.15 18.90 -9.65
C PRO A 36 9.74 19.02 -9.06
N PHE A 37 9.66 19.02 -7.74
CA PHE A 37 8.51 19.60 -7.05
C PHE A 37 8.66 21.11 -7.05
N ILE A 38 7.64 21.82 -7.52
CA ILE A 38 7.53 23.26 -7.34
C ILE A 38 6.92 23.48 -5.97
N ALA A 39 7.54 24.33 -5.14
CA ALA A 39 6.90 24.84 -3.94
C ALA A 39 5.71 25.74 -4.35
N GLU A 40 4.49 25.20 -4.29
CA GLU A 40 3.26 25.92 -4.62
C GLU A 40 2.52 26.31 -3.34
N ALA A 41 2.27 27.60 -3.18
CA ALA A 41 1.87 28.16 -1.89
C ALA A 41 0.39 27.91 -1.55
N ALA A 42 0.15 27.06 -0.55
CA ALA A 42 -1.07 27.11 0.25
C ALA A 42 -1.09 28.40 1.09
N SER A 43 -2.28 28.96 1.34
CA SER A 43 -2.41 30.29 1.95
C SER A 43 -2.35 30.29 3.48
N TYR A 44 -1.17 30.05 4.04
CA TYR A 44 -0.89 30.35 5.44
C TYR A 44 -0.57 31.83 5.65
N SER A 45 -1.10 32.42 6.72
CA SER A 45 -0.97 33.86 7.00
C SER A 45 0.24 34.23 7.86
N ASP A 46 0.83 33.26 8.56
CA ASP A 46 1.66 33.54 9.75
C ASP A 46 3.03 32.82 9.75
N GLU A 47 3.42 32.16 8.66
CA GLU A 47 4.80 31.70 8.47
C GLU A 47 5.69 32.87 8.01
N ALA A 48 6.78 33.11 8.74
CA ALA A 48 7.60 34.31 8.59
C ALA A 48 9.00 33.96 8.06
N GLN A 49 9.59 34.89 7.30
CA GLN A 49 10.96 34.75 6.79
C GLN A 49 11.98 35.49 7.65
N TYR A 50 13.18 34.91 7.78
CA TYR A 50 14.34 35.50 8.43
C TYR A 50 15.54 35.48 7.47
N GLY A 51 16.10 36.66 7.22
CA GLY A 51 17.13 36.84 6.18
C GLY A 51 16.59 36.51 4.78
N ASP A 52 17.50 36.08 3.90
CA ASP A 52 17.17 35.69 2.52
C ASP A 52 16.78 34.21 2.37
N TYR A 53 16.94 33.39 3.43
CA TYR A 53 16.96 31.92 3.30
C TYR A 53 16.12 31.13 4.30
N LEU A 54 15.82 31.63 5.50
CA LEU A 54 15.10 30.85 6.53
C LEU A 54 13.62 31.21 6.58
N SER A 55 12.77 30.20 6.75
CA SER A 55 11.38 30.33 7.19
C SER A 55 11.23 29.79 8.60
N TYR A 56 10.36 30.39 9.40
CA TYR A 56 10.13 30.03 10.78
C TYR A 56 8.67 30.27 11.21
N LYS A 57 8.26 29.55 12.26
CA LYS A 57 6.99 29.76 12.97
C LYS A 57 7.28 30.07 14.45
N LYS A 58 6.47 30.97 15.02
CA LYS A 58 6.48 31.31 16.46
C LYS A 58 5.38 30.51 17.17
N PHE A 59 5.58 30.20 18.45
CA PHE A 59 4.64 29.41 19.26
C PHE A 59 4.42 30.10 20.62
N ASP A 60 3.15 30.32 20.98
CA ASP A 60 2.70 30.82 22.28
C ASP A 60 2.32 29.63 23.19
N GLU A 61 2.64 29.67 24.49
CA GLU A 61 1.98 28.81 25.50
C GLU A 61 0.75 29.51 26.16
N ASP A 62 0.64 30.83 26.06
CA ASP A 62 -0.37 31.67 26.75
C ASP A 62 -1.39 32.35 25.78
N GLU A 63 -2.65 32.51 26.21
CA GLU A 63 -3.74 33.14 25.42
C GLU A 63 -3.53 34.66 25.12
N ASP A 64 -2.43 35.29 25.56
CA ASP A 64 -2.23 36.75 25.43
C ASP A 64 -1.43 37.19 24.18
N GLY A 65 -0.89 36.23 23.42
CA GLY A 65 -0.14 36.46 22.18
C GLY A 65 1.34 36.80 22.40
N THR A 66 1.92 36.28 23.49
CA THR A 66 3.35 36.34 23.79
C THR A 66 4.02 35.01 23.43
N TYR A 67 4.74 35.00 22.30
CA TYR A 67 5.45 33.81 21.84
C TYR A 67 6.64 33.46 22.75
N ASP A 68 6.68 32.23 23.24
CA ASP A 68 7.76 31.72 24.10
C ASP A 68 8.95 31.21 23.29
N TYR A 69 8.71 30.60 22.13
CA TYR A 69 9.77 30.02 21.29
C TYR A 69 9.49 30.01 19.79
N ILE A 70 10.55 29.75 19.02
CA ILE A 70 10.56 29.68 17.56
C ILE A 70 11.13 28.34 17.08
N LYS A 71 10.50 27.81 16.02
CA LYS A 71 10.95 26.66 15.24
C LYS A 71 11.34 27.13 13.84
N ILE A 72 12.54 26.79 13.37
CA ILE A 72 12.90 26.93 11.95
C ILE A 72 12.13 25.86 11.18
N THR A 73 11.32 26.26 10.19
CA THR A 73 10.42 25.36 9.46
C THR A 73 10.89 25.03 8.05
N ALA A 74 11.62 25.93 7.39
CA ALA A 74 12.23 25.67 6.09
C ALA A 74 13.51 26.50 5.85
N CYS A 75 14.30 26.06 4.89
CA CYS A 75 15.44 26.78 4.33
C CYS A 75 15.41 26.67 2.80
N ASP A 76 15.74 27.75 2.10
CA ASP A 76 15.77 27.79 0.64
C ASP A 76 16.86 26.85 0.07
N GLU A 77 16.54 26.11 -1.00
CA GLU A 77 17.46 25.12 -1.60
C GLU A 77 18.75 25.74 -2.19
N SER A 78 18.78 27.06 -2.42
CA SER A 78 19.95 27.81 -2.91
C SER A 78 20.89 28.33 -1.80
N ALA A 79 20.53 28.18 -0.53
CA ALA A 79 21.37 28.55 0.60
C ALA A 79 22.68 27.73 0.61
N THR A 80 23.82 28.40 0.81
CA THR A 80 25.17 27.77 0.72
C THR A 80 25.92 27.75 2.06
N GLU A 81 25.73 28.78 2.87
CA GLU A 81 26.23 28.92 4.25
C GLU A 81 25.08 29.53 5.05
N VAL A 82 24.72 28.95 6.21
CA VAL A 82 23.60 29.43 7.03
C VAL A 82 24.00 29.53 8.51
N GLU A 83 23.70 30.68 9.11
CA GLU A 83 23.80 30.91 10.55
C GLU A 83 22.37 31.04 11.10
N ILE A 84 21.94 30.07 11.91
CA ILE A 84 20.65 30.14 12.60
C ILE A 84 20.82 31.07 13.82
N PRO A 85 19.97 32.10 14.01
CA PRO A 85 20.13 33.04 15.11
C PRO A 85 19.65 32.46 16.45
N ASP A 86 20.24 32.90 17.57
CA ASP A 86 19.76 32.53 18.92
C ASP A 86 18.30 33.00 19.18
N GLU A 87 17.93 34.16 18.63
CA GLU A 87 16.62 34.80 18.81
C GLU A 87 16.14 35.49 17.52
N ILE A 88 14.82 35.55 17.32
CA ILE A 88 14.17 36.36 16.28
C ILE A 88 13.08 37.21 16.94
N ASP A 89 13.16 38.54 16.73
CA ASP A 89 12.36 39.56 17.43
C ASP A 89 12.43 39.50 18.98
N GLY A 90 13.47 38.88 19.55
CA GLY A 90 13.62 38.67 21.00
C GLY A 90 12.93 37.42 21.55
N VAL A 91 12.49 36.51 20.67
CA VAL A 91 11.96 35.18 21.01
C VAL A 91 13.00 34.13 20.61
N ALA A 92 13.31 33.18 21.51
CA ALA A 92 14.40 32.22 21.30
C ALA A 92 14.09 31.19 20.22
N VAL A 93 15.07 30.87 19.37
CA VAL A 93 14.98 29.78 18.39
C VAL A 93 15.38 28.48 19.08
N THR A 94 14.39 27.67 19.47
CA THR A 94 14.61 26.47 20.30
C THR A 94 14.68 25.17 19.51
N SER A 95 14.25 25.16 18.25
CA SER A 95 14.12 23.92 17.47
C SER A 95 14.33 24.10 15.96
N ILE A 96 14.88 23.07 15.34
CA ILE A 96 14.89 22.88 13.88
C ILE A 96 13.82 21.85 13.56
N GLY A 97 12.84 22.20 12.72
CA GLY A 97 11.68 21.37 12.42
C GLY A 97 11.97 20.16 11.53
N PHE A 98 10.95 19.30 11.41
CA PHE A 98 10.91 18.20 10.45
C PHE A 98 11.29 18.69 9.06
N SER A 99 12.26 18.03 8.42
CA SER A 99 12.73 18.37 7.06
C SER A 99 13.16 19.83 6.82
N ALA A 100 13.46 20.64 7.85
CA ALA A 100 13.60 22.10 7.69
C ALA A 100 14.77 22.56 6.80
N PHE A 101 15.81 21.74 6.59
CA PHE A 101 16.88 21.94 5.61
C PHE A 101 16.92 20.80 4.57
N SER A 102 15.85 19.99 4.50
CA SER A 102 15.78 18.85 3.60
C SER A 102 15.88 19.30 2.16
N ARG A 103 16.76 18.65 1.38
CA ARG A 103 17.12 19.01 -0.01
C ARG A 103 17.72 20.42 -0.18
N CYS A 104 18.24 21.06 0.87
CA CYS A 104 19.20 22.16 0.73
C CYS A 104 20.53 21.62 0.16
N THR A 105 20.51 21.24 -1.11
CA THR A 105 21.62 20.55 -1.79
C THR A 105 22.82 21.46 -1.98
N SER A 106 22.59 22.77 -2.08
CA SER A 106 23.62 23.81 -2.16
C SER A 106 24.34 24.07 -0.83
N LEU A 107 23.78 23.62 0.30
CA LEU A 107 24.28 23.91 1.65
C LEU A 107 25.62 23.21 1.89
N THR A 108 26.64 23.97 2.25
CA THR A 108 28.01 23.47 2.51
C THR A 108 28.37 23.49 3.99
N SER A 109 27.79 24.41 4.76
CA SER A 109 27.93 24.55 6.21
C SER A 109 26.68 25.18 6.84
N VAL A 110 26.42 24.82 8.10
CA VAL A 110 25.37 25.41 8.93
C VAL A 110 25.88 25.58 10.36
N ILE A 111 25.54 26.71 10.99
CA ILE A 111 25.78 26.99 12.41
C ILE A 111 24.47 26.84 13.16
N ILE A 112 24.45 25.97 14.16
CA ILE A 112 23.34 25.78 15.10
C ILE A 112 23.70 26.52 16.41
N PRO A 113 22.88 27.47 16.89
CA PRO A 113 23.13 28.25 18.10
C PRO A 113 22.87 27.45 19.37
N ASP A 114 23.43 27.91 20.50
CA ASP A 114 23.21 27.30 21.83
C ASP A 114 21.75 27.43 22.31
N SER A 115 20.90 28.23 21.66
CA SER A 115 19.45 28.27 21.92
C SER A 115 18.70 27.01 21.47
N VAL A 116 19.20 26.27 20.47
CA VAL A 116 18.50 25.12 19.87
C VAL A 116 18.64 23.88 20.74
N THR A 117 17.51 23.36 21.20
CA THR A 117 17.40 22.19 22.08
C THR A 117 17.01 20.89 21.35
N SER A 118 16.52 20.98 20.11
CA SER A 118 16.08 19.84 19.31
C SER A 118 16.28 20.02 17.81
N ILE A 119 16.61 18.92 17.13
CA ILE A 119 16.69 18.80 15.66
C ILE A 119 15.68 17.73 15.25
N GLY A 120 14.70 18.08 14.41
CA GLY A 120 13.63 17.17 13.98
C GLY A 120 14.05 16.11 12.95
N ASP A 121 13.12 15.20 12.65
CA ASP A 121 13.36 14.09 11.72
C ASP A 121 13.61 14.61 10.30
N PHE A 122 14.51 13.93 9.58
CA PHE A 122 14.96 14.32 8.24
C PHE A 122 15.49 15.78 8.12
N ALA A 123 15.78 16.49 9.21
CA ALA A 123 16.05 17.94 9.19
C ALA A 123 17.09 18.38 8.15
N PHE A 124 18.21 17.68 8.01
CA PHE A 124 19.26 17.94 7.00
C PHE A 124 19.33 16.85 5.91
N SER A 125 18.22 16.14 5.71
CA SER A 125 18.12 15.03 4.76
C SER A 125 18.42 15.49 3.33
N ASN A 126 19.28 14.77 2.62
CA ASN A 126 19.73 15.12 1.26
C ASN A 126 20.43 16.51 1.14
N CYS A 127 21.00 17.06 2.23
CA CYS A 127 21.97 18.17 2.15
C CYS A 127 23.28 17.67 1.47
N ALA A 128 23.25 17.54 0.15
CA ALA A 128 24.22 16.76 -0.61
C ALA A 128 25.67 17.25 -0.48
N PHE A 129 25.89 18.58 -0.35
CA PHE A 129 27.22 19.20 -0.21
C PHE A 129 27.60 19.63 1.22
N LEU A 130 26.79 19.31 2.23
CA LEU A 130 27.10 19.66 3.63
C LEU A 130 28.32 18.84 4.09
N THR A 131 29.42 19.52 4.40
CA THR A 131 30.72 18.87 4.67
C THR A 131 30.94 18.53 6.14
N GLY A 132 30.41 19.34 7.05
CA GLY A 132 30.44 19.09 8.48
C GLY A 132 29.38 19.88 9.23
N ILE A 133 29.02 19.39 10.41
CA ILE A 133 28.08 20.05 11.33
C ILE A 133 28.56 19.89 12.77
N THR A 134 28.21 20.84 13.64
CA THR A 134 28.47 20.77 15.10
C THR A 134 27.15 20.80 15.86
N ILE A 135 26.97 19.84 16.77
CA ILE A 135 25.86 19.78 17.71
C ILE A 135 26.25 20.59 18.97
N PRO A 136 25.53 21.67 19.33
CA PRO A 136 25.85 22.50 20.49
C PRO A 136 25.58 21.79 21.83
N ASP A 137 25.98 22.38 22.95
CA ASP A 137 25.85 21.77 24.29
C ASP A 137 24.36 21.58 24.72
N SER A 138 23.44 22.32 24.10
CA SER A 138 22.02 22.38 24.41
C SER A 138 21.12 21.38 23.69
N VAL A 139 21.56 20.76 22.59
CA VAL A 139 20.73 19.79 21.85
C VAL A 139 20.52 18.52 22.67
N THR A 140 19.26 18.26 23.01
CA THR A 140 18.79 17.10 23.80
C THR A 140 18.20 15.99 22.94
N SER A 141 17.64 16.34 21.77
CA SER A 141 17.08 15.39 20.80
C SER A 141 17.55 15.68 19.36
N ILE A 142 17.82 14.60 18.63
CA ILE A 142 18.09 14.57 17.20
C ILE A 142 17.17 13.49 16.64
N GLY A 143 16.29 13.88 15.71
CA GLY A 143 15.29 13.04 15.09
C GLY A 143 15.86 12.03 14.09
N ASP A 144 15.02 11.08 13.73
CA ASP A 144 15.40 9.98 12.86
C ASP A 144 15.73 10.47 11.45
N SER A 145 16.70 9.80 10.82
CA SER A 145 17.18 10.15 9.47
C SER A 145 17.65 11.60 9.30
N ALA A 146 17.88 12.38 10.38
CA ALA A 146 18.19 13.81 10.30
C ALA A 146 19.40 14.16 9.42
N PHE A 147 20.37 13.24 9.31
CA PHE A 147 21.57 13.37 8.45
C PHE A 147 21.62 12.31 7.32
N TYR A 148 20.47 11.81 6.88
CA TYR A 148 20.36 10.86 5.77
C TYR A 148 20.75 11.52 4.44
N ARG A 149 21.51 10.80 3.60
CA ARG A 149 21.97 11.28 2.27
C ARG A 149 22.71 12.63 2.26
N CYS A 150 23.32 13.06 3.37
CA CYS A 150 24.34 14.10 3.36
C CYS A 150 25.63 13.52 2.73
N THR A 151 25.66 13.44 1.41
CA THR A 151 26.66 12.65 0.65
C THR A 151 28.09 13.19 0.71
N SER A 152 28.29 14.46 1.06
CA SER A 152 29.60 15.06 1.30
C SER A 152 29.95 15.21 2.78
N LEU A 153 29.13 14.70 3.71
CA LEU A 153 29.35 14.89 5.15
C LEU A 153 30.54 14.05 5.61
N GLU A 154 31.64 14.72 5.97
CA GLU A 154 32.88 14.10 6.44
C GLU A 154 32.91 13.96 7.97
N SER A 155 32.18 14.82 8.71
CA SER A 155 32.15 14.80 10.18
C SER A 155 30.87 15.37 10.80
N ILE A 156 30.43 14.74 11.89
CA ILE A 156 29.48 15.29 12.86
C ILE A 156 30.27 15.51 14.16
N SER A 157 30.47 16.76 14.53
CA SER A 157 31.10 17.14 15.81
C SER A 157 30.02 17.35 16.88
N VAL A 158 30.36 17.10 18.14
CA VAL A 158 29.49 17.36 19.29
C VAL A 158 30.28 18.14 20.34
N SER A 159 29.69 19.20 20.88
CA SER A 159 30.32 20.03 21.92
C SER A 159 30.56 19.25 23.21
N GLU A 160 31.67 19.54 23.91
CA GLU A 160 32.19 18.68 24.98
C GLU A 160 31.20 18.50 26.16
N ASN A 161 30.39 19.52 26.47
CA ASN A 161 29.48 19.52 27.62
C ASN A 161 28.07 19.02 27.28
N ASN A 162 27.73 18.77 26.00
CA ASN A 162 26.43 18.24 25.58
C ASN A 162 26.08 17.00 26.42
N ALA A 163 24.90 16.97 27.04
CA ALA A 163 24.56 15.93 28.01
C ALA A 163 24.04 14.61 27.38
N HIS A 164 23.69 14.61 26.09
CA HIS A 164 22.93 13.55 25.42
C HIS A 164 23.71 12.82 24.32
N TYR A 165 24.69 13.49 23.71
CA TYR A 165 25.44 13.03 22.55
C TYR A 165 26.95 13.07 22.74
N SER A 166 27.68 12.33 21.91
CA SER A 166 29.13 12.43 21.79
C SER A 166 29.58 12.16 20.36
N SER A 167 30.82 12.53 20.03
CA SER A 167 31.45 12.22 18.74
C SER A 167 32.83 11.61 18.94
N ILE A 168 33.15 10.60 18.13
CA ILE A 168 34.50 10.01 18.01
C ILE A 168 34.88 10.02 16.53
N ASP A 169 36.00 10.67 16.19
CA ASP A 169 36.53 10.76 14.82
C ASP A 169 35.51 11.20 13.75
N GLY A 170 34.53 12.02 14.17
CA GLY A 170 33.44 12.56 13.35
C GLY A 170 32.16 11.72 13.32
N VAL A 171 32.11 10.56 13.99
CA VAL A 171 30.94 9.66 14.06
C VAL A 171 30.07 10.01 15.27
N LEU A 172 28.75 10.11 15.08
CA LEU A 172 27.78 10.51 16.11
C LEU A 172 27.28 9.31 16.95
N PHE A 173 27.31 9.48 18.27
CA PHE A 173 26.82 8.54 19.28
C PHE A 173 25.94 9.25 20.32
N ASN A 174 25.24 8.47 21.15
CA ASN A 174 24.77 8.99 22.45
C ASN A 174 25.95 9.31 23.40
N LYS A 175 25.67 9.93 24.55
CA LYS A 175 26.72 10.33 25.52
C LYS A 175 27.49 9.15 26.09
N GLU A 176 26.81 8.02 26.32
CA GLU A 176 27.38 6.79 26.87
C GLU A 176 28.10 5.93 25.83
N GLN A 177 28.02 6.27 24.54
CA GLN A 177 28.64 5.53 23.43
C GLN A 177 28.15 4.07 23.31
N THR A 178 26.90 3.83 23.72
CA THR A 178 26.19 2.55 23.61
C THR A 178 25.34 2.43 22.34
N LYS A 179 25.03 3.55 21.68
CA LYS A 179 24.27 3.64 20.42
C LYS A 179 25.09 4.40 19.39
N LEU A 180 25.42 3.77 18.26
CA LEU A 180 26.02 4.45 17.11
C LEU A 180 24.89 4.98 16.23
N ILE A 181 24.70 6.30 16.23
CA ILE A 181 23.55 6.97 15.63
C ILE A 181 23.80 7.27 14.14
N ARG A 182 24.95 7.87 13.81
CA ARG A 182 25.27 8.21 12.41
C ARG A 182 26.76 8.25 12.13
N TYR A 183 27.18 7.44 11.16
CA TYR A 183 28.44 7.60 10.45
C TYR A 183 28.26 8.60 9.29
N PRO A 184 29.15 9.59 9.12
CA PRO A 184 29.04 10.56 8.03
C PRO A 184 29.26 9.92 6.65
N SER A 185 28.26 9.95 5.77
CA SER A 185 28.29 9.19 4.50
C SER A 185 29.32 9.68 3.47
N GLY A 186 29.89 10.88 3.63
CA GLY A 186 31.00 11.38 2.81
C GLY A 186 32.40 11.07 3.37
N LYS A 187 32.50 10.54 4.60
CA LYS A 187 33.77 10.21 5.25
C LYS A 187 34.47 9.04 4.55
N ALA A 188 35.66 9.30 4.02
CA ALA A 188 36.36 8.46 3.06
C ALA A 188 37.16 7.28 3.63
N ASP A 189 36.88 6.82 4.85
CA ASP A 189 37.59 5.69 5.47
C ASP A 189 37.19 4.36 4.81
N GLU A 190 38.17 3.60 4.32
CA GLU A 190 37.98 2.27 3.70
C GLU A 190 37.57 1.19 4.73
N SER A 191 37.83 1.42 6.01
CA SER A 191 37.54 0.47 7.11
C SER A 191 37.16 1.20 8.40
N TYR A 192 36.13 0.71 9.10
CA TYR A 192 35.74 1.23 10.42
C TYR A 192 35.67 0.13 11.49
N VAL A 193 35.97 0.50 12.74
CA VAL A 193 35.84 -0.36 13.92
C VAL A 193 34.89 0.33 14.89
N ILE A 194 33.73 -0.27 15.11
CA ILE A 194 32.75 0.24 16.07
C ILE A 194 33.30 0.03 17.49
N PRO A 195 33.25 1.03 18.41
CA PRO A 195 33.76 0.88 19.77
C PRO A 195 33.07 -0.23 20.59
N ASP A 196 33.84 -0.96 21.41
CA ASP A 196 33.37 -2.05 22.28
C ASP A 196 32.22 -1.67 23.25
N THR A 197 31.95 -0.38 23.45
CA THR A 197 30.84 0.14 24.26
C THR A 197 29.48 0.02 23.56
N VAL A 198 29.45 -0.09 22.23
CA VAL A 198 28.22 -0.04 21.43
C VAL A 198 27.43 -1.33 21.57
N THR A 199 26.16 -1.20 21.96
CA THR A 199 25.18 -2.28 22.06
C THR A 199 24.15 -2.26 20.93
N SER A 200 23.99 -1.15 20.22
CA SER A 200 23.06 -1.04 19.09
C SER A 200 23.58 -0.11 17.98
N ILE A 201 23.33 -0.53 16.73
CA ILE A 201 23.54 0.29 15.53
C ILE A 201 22.17 0.81 15.09
N ASP A 202 22.04 2.12 14.93
CA ASP A 202 20.74 2.78 14.71
C ASP A 202 20.23 2.70 13.26
N ILE A 203 18.97 3.11 13.07
CA ILE A 203 18.34 3.26 11.75
C ILE A 203 19.23 4.08 10.81
N GLN A 204 19.52 3.55 9.63
CA GLN A 204 20.34 4.17 8.58
C GLN A 204 21.76 4.61 9.02
N ALA A 205 22.31 4.12 10.14
CA ALA A 205 23.52 4.67 10.75
C ALA A 205 24.73 4.76 9.79
N PHE A 206 24.96 3.75 8.94
CA PHE A 206 25.96 3.73 7.85
C PHE A 206 25.34 3.84 6.45
N SER A 207 24.05 4.18 6.32
CA SER A 207 23.40 4.21 5.00
C SER A 207 24.07 5.22 4.07
N GLY A 208 24.37 4.77 2.85
CA GLY A 208 25.07 5.53 1.82
C GLY A 208 26.59 5.65 1.99
N CYS A 209 27.24 4.88 2.87
CA CYS A 209 28.70 4.90 3.04
C CYS A 209 29.42 4.17 1.89
N THR A 210 29.46 4.80 0.71
CA THR A 210 29.98 4.19 -0.53
C THR A 210 31.50 3.95 -0.53
N SER A 211 32.24 4.53 0.41
CA SER A 211 33.71 4.34 0.55
C SER A 211 34.10 3.17 1.45
N LEU A 212 33.17 2.65 2.26
CA LEU A 212 33.47 1.66 3.30
C LEU A 212 33.57 0.25 2.69
N GLU A 213 34.78 -0.33 2.65
CA GLU A 213 35.03 -1.68 2.12
C GLU A 213 34.84 -2.78 3.19
N SER A 214 35.00 -2.43 4.46
CA SER A 214 34.95 -3.35 5.60
C SER A 214 34.49 -2.68 6.90
N ILE A 215 33.84 -3.43 7.79
CA ILE A 215 33.50 -2.98 9.14
C ILE A 215 33.72 -4.08 10.18
N THR A 216 34.19 -3.69 11.37
CA THR A 216 34.20 -4.53 12.56
C THR A 216 33.08 -4.12 13.51
N ILE A 217 32.16 -5.05 13.78
CA ILE A 217 31.07 -4.93 14.75
C ILE A 217 31.49 -5.72 16.00
N PRO A 218 31.50 -5.15 17.22
CA PRO A 218 31.94 -5.84 18.43
C PRO A 218 30.85 -6.74 19.04
N ASP A 219 31.28 -7.75 19.79
CA ASP A 219 30.47 -8.75 20.52
C ASP A 219 29.48 -8.16 21.56
N GLY A 220 29.46 -6.83 21.75
CA GLY A 220 28.49 -6.12 22.57
C GLY A 220 27.19 -5.77 21.83
N VAL A 221 27.19 -5.75 20.49
CA VAL A 221 26.03 -5.34 19.69
C VAL A 221 24.94 -6.41 19.71
N THR A 222 23.73 -6.04 20.11
CA THR A 222 22.54 -6.92 20.15
C THR A 222 21.55 -6.66 19.02
N SER A 223 21.60 -5.49 18.39
CA SER A 223 20.69 -5.11 17.30
C SER A 223 21.34 -4.25 16.22
N ILE A 224 20.92 -4.49 14.98
CA ILE A 224 21.24 -3.68 13.80
C ILE A 224 19.93 -3.13 13.25
N GLY A 225 19.73 -1.82 13.28
CA GLY A 225 18.50 -1.15 12.86
C GLY A 225 18.25 -1.14 11.35
N ASP A 226 17.06 -0.68 10.97
CA ASP A 226 16.59 -0.68 9.59
C ASP A 226 17.51 0.14 8.67
N SER A 227 17.77 -0.40 7.49
CA SER A 227 18.64 0.20 6.48
C SER A 227 20.03 0.60 6.99
N ALA A 228 20.52 0.05 8.11
CA ALA A 228 21.75 0.50 8.78
C ALA A 228 22.97 0.57 7.83
N PHE A 229 23.13 -0.41 6.94
CA PHE A 229 24.19 -0.47 5.92
C PHE A 229 23.65 -0.27 4.49
N SER A 230 22.40 0.17 4.34
CA SER A 230 21.73 0.30 3.04
C SER A 230 22.49 1.24 2.10
N GLY A 231 22.90 0.74 0.94
CA GLY A 231 23.71 1.46 -0.04
C GLY A 231 25.21 1.55 0.27
N CYS A 232 25.76 0.71 1.15
CA CYS A 232 27.21 0.55 1.30
C CYS A 232 27.82 -0.22 0.11
N THR A 233 27.84 0.42 -1.07
CA THR A 233 28.10 -0.25 -2.36
C THR A 233 29.46 -0.95 -2.47
N SER A 234 30.44 -0.54 -1.66
CA SER A 234 31.82 -1.09 -1.66
C SER A 234 32.07 -2.12 -0.55
N LEU A 235 31.12 -2.32 0.37
CA LEU A 235 31.26 -3.22 1.51
C LEU A 235 31.38 -4.68 1.03
N THR A 236 32.53 -5.30 1.25
CA THR A 236 32.91 -6.58 0.61
C THR A 236 32.50 -7.82 1.40
N SER A 237 32.49 -7.69 2.73
CA SER A 237 32.16 -8.75 3.69
C SER A 237 31.75 -8.12 5.03
N VAL A 238 30.87 -8.80 5.76
CA VAL A 238 30.45 -8.42 7.12
C VAL A 238 30.41 -9.66 8.00
N ILE A 239 31.02 -9.57 9.18
CA ILE A 239 30.85 -10.54 10.26
C ILE A 239 29.85 -9.91 11.24
N ILE A 240 28.69 -10.52 11.37
CA ILE A 240 27.67 -10.12 12.36
C ILE A 240 27.91 -10.99 13.61
N PRO A 241 28.12 -10.40 14.81
CA PRO A 241 28.42 -11.18 16.01
C PRO A 241 27.25 -12.06 16.51
N ASP A 242 27.58 -13.16 17.18
CA ASP A 242 26.61 -14.10 17.80
C ASP A 242 25.67 -13.45 18.83
N SER A 243 26.00 -12.25 19.31
CA SER A 243 25.18 -11.43 20.22
C SER A 243 24.00 -10.75 19.54
N VAL A 244 24.01 -10.60 18.21
CA VAL A 244 22.97 -9.88 17.47
C VAL A 244 21.71 -10.75 17.35
N THR A 245 20.63 -10.28 17.96
CA THR A 245 19.31 -10.94 17.97
C THR A 245 18.32 -10.37 16.95
N SER A 246 18.63 -9.22 16.34
CA SER A 246 17.80 -8.64 15.27
C SER A 246 18.64 -7.90 14.22
N ILE A 247 18.22 -8.05 12.96
CA ILE A 247 18.77 -7.37 11.78
C ILE A 247 17.57 -6.75 11.06
N GLY A 248 17.49 -5.42 11.04
CA GLY A 248 16.31 -4.68 10.61
C GLY A 248 16.02 -4.69 9.10
N ASP A 249 14.91 -4.05 8.76
CA ASP A 249 14.35 -4.01 7.41
C ASP A 249 15.34 -3.34 6.44
N SER A 250 15.60 -3.98 5.30
CA SER A 250 16.58 -3.51 4.31
C SER A 250 18.01 -3.27 4.85
N ALA A 251 18.41 -3.84 5.99
CA ALA A 251 19.67 -3.52 6.68
C ALA A 251 20.93 -3.51 5.79
N PHE A 252 21.09 -4.46 4.88
CA PHE A 252 22.20 -4.55 3.92
C PHE A 252 21.76 -4.34 2.45
N SER A 253 20.56 -3.80 2.22
CA SER A 253 20.02 -3.52 0.88
C SER A 253 20.99 -2.68 0.04
N GLY A 254 21.22 -3.07 -1.22
CA GLY A 254 22.13 -2.38 -2.13
C GLY A 254 23.61 -2.44 -1.75
N CYS A 255 24.05 -3.35 -0.86
CA CYS A 255 25.47 -3.65 -0.64
C CYS A 255 26.05 -4.43 -1.84
N THR A 256 26.17 -3.77 -2.99
CA THR A 256 26.44 -4.42 -4.29
C THR A 256 27.74 -5.21 -4.35
N SER A 257 28.75 -4.86 -3.55
CA SER A 257 30.04 -5.58 -3.48
C SER A 257 30.08 -6.71 -2.45
N LEU A 258 29.01 -6.91 -1.67
CA LEU A 258 28.97 -7.89 -0.58
C LEU A 258 29.05 -9.31 -1.16
N THR A 259 30.17 -9.99 -0.92
CA THR A 259 30.44 -11.34 -1.46
C THR A 259 29.93 -12.45 -0.54
N SER A 260 29.91 -12.17 0.76
CA SER A 260 29.56 -13.11 1.82
C SER A 260 29.13 -12.35 3.08
N VAL A 261 28.18 -12.94 3.80
CA VAL A 261 27.73 -12.49 5.13
C VAL A 261 27.46 -13.74 5.97
N ILE A 262 27.77 -13.66 7.26
CA ILE A 262 27.44 -14.69 8.25
C ILE A 262 26.25 -14.15 9.05
N ILE A 263 25.12 -14.85 9.00
CA ILE A 263 23.94 -14.54 9.81
C ILE A 263 24.06 -15.30 11.14
N PRO A 264 23.87 -14.65 12.31
CA PRO A 264 24.03 -15.29 13.62
C PRO A 264 23.00 -16.39 13.90
N ASP A 265 23.42 -17.44 14.62
CA ASP A 265 22.54 -18.54 15.07
C ASP A 265 21.34 -18.06 15.92
N GLY A 266 21.42 -16.86 16.52
CA GLY A 266 20.33 -16.28 17.33
C GLY A 266 19.08 -15.92 16.52
N ILE A 267 19.25 -15.57 15.25
CA ILE A 267 18.22 -14.97 14.37
C ILE A 267 17.07 -15.95 14.07
N THR A 268 15.84 -15.44 14.14
CA THR A 268 14.59 -16.20 13.92
C THR A 268 13.89 -15.90 12.60
N SER A 269 14.28 -14.84 11.91
CA SER A 269 13.60 -14.28 10.74
C SER A 269 14.60 -13.54 9.86
N ILE A 270 14.46 -13.64 8.54
CA ILE A 270 15.19 -12.78 7.61
C ILE A 270 14.22 -11.71 7.11
N GLU A 271 14.37 -10.50 7.63
CA GLU A 271 13.40 -9.40 7.44
C GLU A 271 13.37 -8.86 6.00
N ARG A 272 12.39 -8.00 5.73
CA ARG A 272 12.05 -7.58 4.37
C ARG A 272 13.20 -6.83 3.72
N SER A 273 13.52 -7.24 2.49
CA SER A 273 14.61 -6.70 1.68
C SER A 273 16.01 -6.69 2.36
N ALA A 274 16.24 -7.43 3.44
CA ALA A 274 17.45 -7.35 4.26
C ALA A 274 18.77 -7.44 3.46
N PHE A 275 18.81 -8.25 2.40
CA PHE A 275 19.92 -8.40 1.46
C PHE A 275 19.52 -8.11 0.00
N PHE A 276 18.50 -7.27 -0.22
CA PHE A 276 18.05 -6.85 -1.55
C PHE A 276 19.21 -6.25 -2.36
N ASP A 277 19.30 -6.56 -3.65
CA ASP A 277 20.32 -6.06 -4.58
C ASP A 277 21.80 -6.29 -4.14
N CYS A 278 22.07 -7.26 -3.24
CA CYS A 278 23.41 -7.73 -2.91
C CYS A 278 24.00 -8.55 -4.08
N LYS A 279 24.26 -7.86 -5.19
CA LYS A 279 24.52 -8.44 -6.53
C LYS A 279 25.72 -9.39 -6.61
N ASN A 280 26.71 -9.22 -5.74
CA ASN A 280 27.91 -10.08 -5.65
C ASN A 280 27.80 -11.21 -4.61
N LEU A 281 26.68 -11.37 -3.90
CA LEU A 281 26.52 -12.42 -2.88
C LEU A 281 26.47 -13.80 -3.54
N GLU A 282 27.56 -14.56 -3.48
CA GLU A 282 27.70 -15.83 -4.22
C GLU A 282 26.97 -17.00 -3.53
N SER A 283 26.89 -16.95 -2.20
CA SER A 283 26.31 -17.97 -1.32
C SER A 283 25.83 -17.37 -0.01
N ILE A 284 24.85 -18.02 0.62
CA ILE A 284 24.35 -17.66 1.96
C ILE A 284 24.17 -18.93 2.80
N THR A 285 24.40 -18.84 4.11
CA THR A 285 23.97 -19.83 5.10
C THR A 285 22.87 -19.20 5.94
N ILE A 286 21.70 -19.82 5.95
CA ILE A 286 20.54 -19.38 6.73
C ILE A 286 20.48 -20.25 8.00
N PRO A 287 20.47 -19.68 9.22
CA PRO A 287 20.55 -20.46 10.45
C PRO A 287 19.35 -21.37 10.71
N ASP A 288 19.57 -22.50 11.40
CA ASP A 288 18.56 -23.51 11.75
C ASP A 288 17.37 -22.97 12.56
N ARG A 289 17.51 -21.79 13.18
CA ARG A 289 16.49 -21.13 13.99
C ARG A 289 15.56 -20.19 13.20
N VAL A 290 15.82 -19.95 11.93
CA VAL A 290 14.98 -19.12 11.06
C VAL A 290 13.67 -19.83 10.74
N THR A 291 12.53 -19.17 11.04
CA THR A 291 11.18 -19.65 10.73
C THR A 291 10.56 -19.00 9.49
N SER A 292 11.05 -17.82 9.10
CA SER A 292 10.54 -17.03 7.98
C SER A 292 11.67 -16.35 7.20
N ILE A 293 11.51 -16.28 5.88
CA ILE A 293 12.36 -15.48 4.98
C ILE A 293 11.41 -14.55 4.22
N ASP A 294 11.46 -13.25 4.49
CA ASP A 294 10.35 -12.37 4.14
C ASP A 294 10.45 -11.73 2.73
N ILE A 295 9.51 -10.84 2.43
CA ILE A 295 9.36 -10.10 1.17
C ILE A 295 10.72 -9.57 0.70
N GLN A 296 11.09 -9.94 -0.53
CA GLN A 296 12.28 -9.46 -1.24
C GLN A 296 13.63 -9.68 -0.52
N ALA A 297 13.70 -10.47 0.56
CA ALA A 297 14.87 -10.63 1.44
C ALA A 297 16.22 -10.83 0.72
N PHE A 298 16.27 -11.62 -0.36
CA PHE A 298 17.45 -11.83 -1.21
C PHE A 298 17.20 -11.42 -2.68
N SER A 299 16.14 -10.66 -2.97
CA SER A 299 15.79 -10.29 -4.34
C SER A 299 16.90 -9.48 -5.00
N GLY A 300 17.22 -9.77 -6.27
CA GLY A 300 18.32 -9.12 -6.98
C GLY A 300 19.74 -9.57 -6.57
N CYS A 301 19.89 -10.64 -5.76
CA CYS A 301 21.20 -11.28 -5.52
C CYS A 301 21.67 -12.03 -6.78
N THR A 302 22.12 -11.29 -7.80
CA THR A 302 22.39 -11.83 -9.14
C THR A 302 23.49 -12.88 -9.21
N SER A 303 24.43 -12.91 -8.27
CA SER A 303 25.50 -13.91 -8.19
C SER A 303 25.14 -15.14 -7.34
N LEU A 304 23.99 -15.15 -6.65
CA LEU A 304 23.62 -16.23 -5.72
C LEU A 304 23.34 -17.52 -6.50
N THR A 305 24.19 -18.52 -6.34
CA THR A 305 24.16 -19.74 -7.19
C THR A 305 23.31 -20.87 -6.62
N SER A 306 23.32 -21.02 -5.29
CA SER A 306 22.54 -22.05 -4.59
C SER A 306 22.19 -21.65 -3.15
N VAL A 307 21.06 -22.17 -2.67
CA VAL A 307 20.53 -21.90 -1.32
C VAL A 307 20.02 -23.21 -0.69
N ILE A 308 20.25 -23.38 0.61
CA ILE A 308 19.60 -24.40 1.42
C ILE A 308 18.68 -23.66 2.40
N ILE A 309 17.38 -23.95 2.34
CA ILE A 309 16.40 -23.44 3.30
C ILE A 309 16.38 -24.44 4.48
N PRO A 310 16.61 -24.00 5.74
CA PRO A 310 16.68 -24.90 6.88
C PRO A 310 15.29 -25.41 7.31
N ASP A 311 15.26 -26.58 7.94
CA ASP A 311 14.04 -27.33 8.31
C ASP A 311 13.05 -26.56 9.20
N GLY A 312 13.49 -25.47 9.86
CA GLY A 312 12.64 -24.60 10.68
C GLY A 312 11.77 -23.63 9.88
N VAL A 313 12.05 -23.38 8.61
CA VAL A 313 11.33 -22.38 7.81
C VAL A 313 9.94 -22.87 7.40
N THR A 314 8.92 -22.11 7.77
CA THR A 314 7.52 -22.35 7.38
C THR A 314 7.06 -21.49 6.21
N SER A 315 7.71 -20.33 5.98
CA SER A 315 7.29 -19.35 4.96
C SER A 315 8.45 -18.72 4.19
N ILE A 316 8.23 -18.53 2.89
CA ILE A 316 9.11 -17.81 1.96
C ILE A 316 8.29 -16.68 1.30
N GLY A 317 8.68 -15.43 1.50
CA GLY A 317 7.90 -14.23 1.18
C GLY A 317 7.85 -13.84 -0.31
N HIS A 318 7.08 -12.79 -0.60
CA HIS A 318 6.90 -12.26 -1.96
C HIS A 318 8.25 -11.91 -2.60
N SER A 319 8.55 -12.51 -3.76
CA SER A 319 9.82 -12.32 -4.48
C SER A 319 11.10 -12.51 -3.63
N ALA A 320 11.07 -13.31 -2.56
CA ALA A 320 12.20 -13.46 -1.63
C ALA A 320 13.54 -13.81 -2.31
N PHE A 321 13.51 -14.61 -3.39
CA PHE A 321 14.65 -14.92 -4.26
C PHE A 321 14.38 -14.52 -5.73
N GLY A 322 13.50 -13.54 -5.95
CA GLY A 322 13.22 -12.96 -7.26
C GLY A 322 14.48 -12.31 -7.87
N GLU A 323 14.61 -12.33 -9.19
CA GLU A 323 15.77 -11.75 -9.90
C GLU A 323 17.15 -12.31 -9.50
N CYS A 324 17.21 -13.42 -8.74
CA CYS A 324 18.42 -14.21 -8.49
C CYS A 324 18.82 -14.97 -9.78
N THR A 325 19.34 -14.23 -10.75
CA THR A 325 19.55 -14.69 -12.14
C THR A 325 20.64 -15.76 -12.31
N SER A 326 21.42 -16.07 -11.27
CA SER A 326 22.33 -17.22 -11.21
C SER A 326 21.84 -18.41 -10.38
N LEU A 327 20.67 -18.31 -9.71
CA LEU A 327 20.19 -19.34 -8.78
C LEU A 327 19.75 -20.60 -9.51
N THR A 328 20.56 -21.65 -9.44
CA THR A 328 20.36 -22.92 -10.16
C THR A 328 19.87 -24.06 -9.27
N GLY A 329 20.14 -24.00 -7.96
CA GLY A 329 19.72 -25.02 -7.00
C GLY A 329 19.24 -24.42 -5.70
N ILE A 330 17.96 -24.59 -5.37
CA ILE A 330 17.42 -24.36 -4.03
C ILE A 330 16.88 -25.68 -3.47
N THR A 331 17.18 -25.94 -2.19
CA THR A 331 16.56 -27.01 -1.40
C THR A 331 15.51 -26.39 -0.50
N ILE A 332 14.25 -26.84 -0.62
CA ILE A 332 13.10 -26.37 0.16
C ILE A 332 12.62 -27.58 0.98
N PRO A 333 12.57 -27.51 2.33
CA PRO A 333 12.17 -28.63 3.18
C PRO A 333 10.65 -28.75 3.24
N ASP A 334 10.16 -29.95 3.57
CA ASP A 334 8.71 -30.29 3.66
C ASP A 334 7.93 -29.38 4.64
N GLY A 335 8.61 -28.69 5.57
CA GLY A 335 8.01 -27.75 6.52
C GLY A 335 7.54 -26.41 5.94
N VAL A 336 7.98 -26.04 4.73
CA VAL A 336 7.54 -24.79 4.08
C VAL A 336 6.10 -24.96 3.56
N THR A 337 5.15 -24.29 4.22
CA THR A 337 3.72 -24.29 3.88
C THR A 337 3.25 -22.99 3.22
N GLY A 338 4.07 -21.93 3.22
CA GLY A 338 3.77 -20.66 2.55
C GLY A 338 4.87 -20.29 1.54
N ILE A 339 4.50 -20.08 0.28
CA ILE A 339 5.39 -19.56 -0.77
C ILE A 339 4.70 -18.38 -1.46
N GLY A 340 5.23 -17.18 -1.26
CA GLY A 340 4.69 -15.93 -1.75
C GLY A 340 4.84 -15.74 -3.26
N SER A 341 4.06 -14.80 -3.81
CA SER A 341 4.08 -14.48 -5.24
C SER A 341 5.49 -14.23 -5.73
N ARG A 342 5.84 -14.84 -6.86
CA ARG A 342 7.13 -14.65 -7.55
C ARG A 342 8.39 -14.96 -6.71
N ALA A 343 8.28 -15.72 -5.62
CA ALA A 343 9.40 -16.06 -4.73
C ALA A 343 10.68 -16.52 -5.48
N PHE A 344 10.56 -17.18 -6.62
CA PHE A 344 11.68 -17.65 -7.47
C PHE A 344 11.66 -17.07 -8.90
N TYR A 345 11.03 -15.91 -9.11
CA TYR A 345 10.86 -15.30 -10.44
C TYR A 345 12.21 -14.94 -11.10
N ASN A 346 12.27 -15.11 -12.41
CA ASN A 346 13.45 -14.96 -13.26
C ASN A 346 14.65 -15.87 -12.92
N THR A 347 14.57 -16.76 -11.92
CA THR A 347 15.67 -17.68 -11.56
C THR A 347 15.90 -18.77 -12.63
N PRO A 348 17.15 -19.22 -12.84
CA PRO A 348 17.46 -20.43 -13.60
C PRO A 348 16.77 -21.69 -13.06
N TRP A 349 16.64 -21.82 -11.72
CA TRP A 349 15.96 -22.94 -11.07
C TRP A 349 14.48 -23.04 -11.48
N LEU A 350 13.73 -21.93 -11.45
CA LEU A 350 12.32 -21.93 -11.86
C LEU A 350 12.18 -22.28 -13.35
N LYS A 351 13.06 -21.71 -14.20
CA LYS A 351 13.10 -22.01 -15.64
C LYS A 351 13.42 -23.49 -15.93
N ALA A 352 14.27 -24.12 -15.11
CA ALA A 352 14.53 -25.55 -15.20
C ALA A 352 13.29 -26.37 -14.79
N LYS A 353 12.58 -25.97 -13.72
CA LYS A 353 11.34 -26.61 -13.29
C LYS A 353 10.22 -26.49 -14.32
N GLN A 354 10.01 -25.32 -14.90
CA GLN A 354 9.06 -25.09 -16.01
C GLN A 354 9.36 -25.99 -17.23
N ALA A 355 10.64 -26.27 -17.50
CA ALA A 355 11.07 -27.16 -18.58
C ALA A 355 10.92 -28.66 -18.25
N GLU A 356 10.84 -29.04 -16.97
CA GLU A 356 10.47 -30.39 -16.52
C GLU A 356 8.94 -30.58 -16.54
N ASN A 357 8.18 -29.58 -16.07
CA ASN A 357 6.72 -29.54 -16.03
C ASN A 357 6.25 -28.07 -16.00
N PRO A 358 5.36 -27.60 -16.91
CA PRO A 358 4.83 -26.24 -16.85
C PRO A 358 3.96 -25.96 -15.62
N LEU A 359 3.53 -26.98 -14.87
CA LEU A 359 2.98 -26.86 -13.51
C LEU A 359 4.09 -27.13 -12.47
N VAL A 360 4.69 -26.07 -11.94
CA VAL A 360 5.73 -26.16 -10.91
C VAL A 360 5.08 -26.26 -9.52
N ILE A 361 5.18 -27.43 -8.91
CA ILE A 361 4.61 -27.74 -7.60
C ILE A 361 5.75 -27.97 -6.59
N VAL A 362 5.62 -27.37 -5.41
CA VAL A 362 6.55 -27.51 -4.26
C VAL A 362 5.69 -27.73 -3.02
N ASN A 363 5.98 -28.76 -2.22
CA ASN A 363 5.26 -29.07 -0.97
C ASN A 363 3.72 -29.10 -1.13
N ASN A 364 3.23 -29.62 -2.26
CA ASN A 364 1.81 -29.63 -2.67
C ASN A 364 1.19 -28.24 -2.99
N ILE A 365 1.97 -27.16 -2.92
CA ILE A 365 1.59 -25.82 -3.39
C ILE A 365 1.94 -25.71 -4.88
N LEU A 366 0.99 -25.33 -5.73
CA LEU A 366 1.27 -24.97 -7.12
C LEU A 366 1.80 -23.53 -7.17
N ILE A 367 3.10 -23.34 -7.40
CA ILE A 367 3.78 -22.04 -7.27
C ILE A 367 4.01 -21.31 -8.59
N ASP A 368 4.01 -22.03 -9.73
CA ASP A 368 4.03 -21.44 -11.06
C ASP A 368 3.29 -22.35 -12.06
N GLY A 369 2.48 -21.70 -12.89
CA GLY A 369 1.80 -22.23 -14.06
C GLY A 369 1.86 -21.24 -15.24
N THR A 370 2.71 -20.21 -15.17
CA THR A 370 2.72 -19.09 -16.13
C THR A 370 3.08 -19.51 -17.56
N THR A 371 3.68 -20.69 -17.72
CA THR A 371 4.06 -21.29 -19.03
C THR A 371 3.02 -22.26 -19.61
N CYS A 372 1.87 -22.44 -18.94
CA CYS A 372 0.77 -23.27 -19.43
C CYS A 372 0.09 -22.72 -20.68
N SER A 373 -0.64 -23.58 -21.40
CA SER A 373 -1.48 -23.19 -22.53
C SER A 373 -2.58 -24.21 -22.79
N GLY A 374 -3.70 -23.77 -23.39
CA GLY A 374 -4.87 -24.60 -23.63
C GLY A 374 -5.63 -24.95 -22.35
N ASP A 375 -6.27 -26.11 -22.33
CA ASP A 375 -7.00 -26.62 -21.17
C ASP A 375 -6.07 -27.45 -20.28
N VAL A 376 -5.99 -27.10 -19.00
CA VAL A 376 -5.07 -27.69 -18.02
C VAL A 376 -5.84 -28.38 -16.88
N VAL A 377 -5.28 -29.47 -16.38
CA VAL A 377 -5.76 -30.18 -15.19
C VAL A 377 -4.67 -30.12 -14.14
N ILE A 378 -4.98 -29.56 -12.96
CA ILE A 378 -4.08 -29.59 -11.81
C ILE A 378 -4.11 -31.00 -11.21
N PRO A 379 -2.97 -31.62 -10.89
CA PRO A 379 -2.93 -33.01 -10.44
C PRO A 379 -3.44 -33.17 -9.00
N ASP A 380 -4.07 -34.32 -8.72
CA ASP A 380 -4.49 -34.73 -7.38
C ASP A 380 -3.33 -34.65 -6.38
N GLY A 381 -3.63 -34.14 -5.19
CA GLY A 381 -2.65 -33.97 -4.11
C GLY A 381 -2.10 -32.55 -3.97
N VAL A 382 -2.29 -31.68 -4.97
CA VAL A 382 -2.09 -30.22 -4.79
C VAL A 382 -3.13 -29.70 -3.78
N THR A 383 -2.67 -28.96 -2.77
CA THR A 383 -3.50 -28.44 -1.67
C THR A 383 -3.88 -26.98 -1.83
N SER A 384 -3.06 -26.19 -2.53
CA SER A 384 -3.32 -24.77 -2.78
C SER A 384 -2.72 -24.31 -4.11
N ILE A 385 -3.36 -23.30 -4.72
CA ILE A 385 -2.85 -22.60 -5.90
C ILE A 385 -2.24 -21.28 -5.41
N GLY A 386 -0.91 -21.18 -5.45
CA GLY A 386 -0.16 -20.08 -4.85
C GLY A 386 -0.38 -18.71 -5.51
N HIS A 387 0.04 -17.66 -4.81
CA HIS A 387 -0.18 -16.28 -5.22
C HIS A 387 0.40 -16.04 -6.63
N SER A 388 -0.40 -15.46 -7.52
CA SER A 388 0.02 -15.15 -8.90
C SER A 388 0.48 -16.37 -9.74
N ALA A 389 0.15 -17.62 -9.38
CA ALA A 389 0.71 -18.83 -10.01
C ALA A 389 0.54 -18.87 -11.55
N PHE A 390 -0.60 -18.45 -12.10
CA PHE A 390 -0.86 -18.34 -13.54
C PHE A 390 -0.89 -16.87 -14.02
N TRP A 391 -0.29 -15.93 -13.29
CA TRP A 391 -0.38 -14.49 -13.59
C TRP A 391 -0.03 -14.15 -15.04
N LYS A 392 -0.99 -13.54 -15.75
CA LYS A 392 -0.92 -13.19 -17.17
C LYS A 392 -0.59 -14.37 -18.10
N CYS A 393 -0.99 -15.59 -17.73
CA CYS A 393 -0.96 -16.78 -18.59
C CYS A 393 -2.03 -16.68 -19.69
N THR A 394 -1.86 -15.74 -20.62
CA THR A 394 -2.83 -15.39 -21.67
C THR A 394 -3.10 -16.51 -22.69
N SER A 395 -2.36 -17.61 -22.64
CA SER A 395 -2.56 -18.79 -23.50
C SER A 395 -3.38 -19.91 -22.82
N LEU A 396 -3.72 -19.77 -21.54
CA LEU A 396 -4.61 -20.69 -20.81
C LEU A 396 -6.07 -20.46 -21.26
N THR A 397 -6.77 -21.53 -21.66
CA THR A 397 -8.19 -21.49 -22.05
C THR A 397 -9.11 -22.16 -21.04
N GLY A 398 -8.60 -23.17 -20.33
CA GLY A 398 -9.36 -23.92 -19.34
C GLY A 398 -8.51 -24.36 -18.16
N ILE A 399 -9.10 -24.40 -16.96
CA ILE A 399 -8.48 -24.99 -15.77
C ILE A 399 -9.45 -25.92 -15.03
N THR A 400 -8.98 -27.11 -14.69
CA THR A 400 -9.66 -28.07 -13.82
C THR A 400 -8.89 -28.18 -12.51
N ILE A 401 -9.56 -27.85 -11.40
CA ILE A 401 -8.99 -27.87 -10.05
C ILE A 401 -9.52 -29.13 -9.33
N PRO A 402 -8.66 -29.98 -8.72
CA PRO A 402 -9.08 -31.22 -8.07
C PRO A 402 -9.54 -31.00 -6.62
N ASP A 403 -10.35 -31.93 -6.10
CA ASP A 403 -10.93 -31.93 -4.74
C ASP A 403 -9.91 -31.89 -3.59
N SER A 404 -8.60 -32.00 -3.86
CA SER A 404 -7.55 -31.82 -2.87
C SER A 404 -7.20 -30.35 -2.61
N VAL A 405 -7.58 -29.42 -3.50
CA VAL A 405 -7.30 -27.99 -3.35
C VAL A 405 -8.32 -27.35 -2.42
N THR A 406 -7.82 -26.66 -1.39
CA THR A 406 -8.65 -25.94 -0.40
C THR A 406 -8.58 -24.42 -0.54
N SER A 407 -7.51 -23.88 -1.16
CA SER A 407 -7.37 -22.43 -1.39
C SER A 407 -6.81 -22.08 -2.77
N ILE A 408 -7.24 -20.91 -3.26
CA ILE A 408 -6.76 -20.26 -4.48
C ILE A 408 -6.30 -18.86 -4.08
N GLU A 409 -5.00 -18.60 -4.05
CA GLU A 409 -4.45 -17.38 -3.45
C GLU A 409 -4.59 -16.13 -4.34
N ILE A 410 -4.21 -14.98 -3.78
CA ILE A 410 -4.30 -13.64 -4.40
C ILE A 410 -3.72 -13.65 -5.83
N GLN A 411 -4.47 -13.08 -6.77
CA GLN A 411 -4.11 -12.95 -8.18
C GLN A 411 -3.76 -14.27 -8.92
N ALA A 412 -4.12 -15.44 -8.40
CA ALA A 412 -3.71 -16.75 -8.94
C ALA A 412 -3.90 -16.90 -10.47
N PHE A 413 -4.99 -16.39 -11.05
CA PHE A 413 -5.27 -16.37 -12.49
C PHE A 413 -5.45 -14.94 -13.06
N GLU A 414 -4.99 -13.90 -12.36
CA GLU A 414 -5.12 -12.50 -12.80
C GLU A 414 -4.52 -12.33 -14.21
N GLY A 415 -5.30 -11.74 -15.13
CA GLY A 415 -4.84 -11.48 -16.48
C GLY A 415 -4.74 -12.72 -17.38
N CYS A 416 -5.29 -13.88 -17.01
CA CYS A 416 -5.50 -15.00 -17.94
C CYS A 416 -6.64 -14.65 -18.92
N THR A 417 -6.38 -13.73 -19.85
CA THR A 417 -7.40 -13.08 -20.70
C THR A 417 -8.18 -14.02 -21.62
N SER A 418 -7.70 -15.25 -21.84
CA SER A 418 -8.37 -16.28 -22.65
C SER A 418 -8.93 -17.44 -21.82
N LEU A 419 -8.83 -17.40 -20.49
CA LEU A 419 -9.39 -18.41 -19.60
C LEU A 419 -10.92 -18.29 -19.62
N GLU A 420 -11.58 -19.20 -20.35
CA GLU A 420 -13.03 -19.26 -20.53
C GLU A 420 -13.68 -20.33 -19.64
N SER A 421 -12.96 -21.40 -19.31
CA SER A 421 -13.46 -22.53 -18.51
C SER A 421 -12.72 -22.66 -17.19
N VAL A 422 -13.43 -22.61 -16.06
CA VAL A 422 -12.88 -22.87 -14.73
C VAL A 422 -13.80 -23.86 -14.03
N THR A 423 -13.25 -25.00 -13.60
CA THR A 423 -13.93 -25.95 -12.71
C THR A 423 -13.33 -25.81 -11.32
N ILE A 424 -14.13 -25.28 -10.39
CA ILE A 424 -13.77 -25.09 -8.98
C ILE A 424 -14.57 -26.13 -8.17
N PRO A 425 -13.92 -27.01 -7.39
CA PRO A 425 -14.59 -28.02 -6.56
C PRO A 425 -15.08 -27.44 -5.23
N ASP A 426 -16.07 -28.10 -4.62
CA ASP A 426 -16.65 -27.73 -3.31
C ASP A 426 -15.62 -27.69 -2.15
N SER A 427 -14.43 -28.28 -2.34
CA SER A 427 -13.33 -28.27 -1.38
C SER A 427 -12.65 -26.90 -1.23
N VAL A 428 -12.77 -26.01 -2.22
CA VAL A 428 -12.18 -24.66 -2.17
C VAL A 428 -13.00 -23.79 -1.23
N THR A 429 -12.47 -23.55 -0.03
CA THR A 429 -13.09 -22.70 1.01
C THR A 429 -12.43 -21.33 1.13
N SER A 430 -11.37 -21.06 0.36
CA SER A 430 -10.73 -19.73 0.27
C SER A 430 -10.39 -19.38 -1.17
N ILE A 431 -10.75 -18.16 -1.58
CA ILE A 431 -10.36 -17.54 -2.86
C ILE A 431 -9.86 -16.14 -2.51
N GLY A 432 -8.61 -15.84 -2.85
CA GLY A 432 -7.95 -14.58 -2.54
C GLY A 432 -8.33 -13.43 -3.47
N SER A 433 -8.00 -12.22 -3.05
CA SER A 433 -8.22 -10.97 -3.78
C SER A 433 -7.79 -11.06 -5.25
N SER A 434 -8.66 -10.59 -6.15
CA SER A 434 -8.41 -10.53 -7.60
C SER A 434 -7.99 -11.85 -8.27
N ALA A 435 -8.25 -13.02 -7.64
CA ALA A 435 -7.77 -14.32 -8.13
C ALA A 435 -8.21 -14.66 -9.56
N PHE A 436 -9.35 -14.15 -10.03
CA PHE A 436 -9.86 -14.35 -11.40
C PHE A 436 -9.99 -13.03 -12.20
N SER A 437 -9.38 -11.94 -11.74
CA SER A 437 -9.49 -10.62 -12.38
C SER A 437 -8.97 -10.61 -13.81
N ASP A 438 -9.67 -9.85 -14.66
CA ASP A 438 -9.43 -9.73 -16.11
C ASP A 438 -9.54 -11.03 -16.95
N THR A 439 -9.96 -12.16 -16.36
CA THR A 439 -10.26 -13.42 -17.10
C THR A 439 -11.52 -13.30 -17.97
N GLN A 440 -11.65 -14.14 -19.00
CA GLN A 440 -12.88 -14.19 -19.81
C GLN A 440 -14.01 -14.93 -19.07
N TRP A 441 -13.67 -15.91 -18.24
CA TRP A 441 -14.59 -16.63 -17.35
C TRP A 441 -15.30 -15.68 -16.38
N LEU A 442 -14.56 -14.78 -15.70
CA LEU A 442 -15.15 -13.81 -14.78
C LEU A 442 -16.09 -12.85 -15.53
N LYS A 443 -15.69 -12.36 -16.70
CA LYS A 443 -16.52 -11.49 -17.56
C LYS A 443 -17.81 -12.19 -18.02
N SER A 444 -17.75 -13.49 -18.29
CA SER A 444 -18.94 -14.30 -18.56
C SER A 444 -19.81 -14.50 -17.31
N LYS A 445 -19.22 -14.64 -16.11
CA LYS A 445 -19.97 -14.71 -14.85
C LYS A 445 -20.68 -13.40 -14.51
N GLN A 446 -19.99 -12.27 -14.60
CA GLN A 446 -20.56 -10.91 -14.46
C GLN A 446 -21.76 -10.69 -15.39
N ALA A 447 -21.71 -11.22 -16.62
CA ALA A 447 -22.79 -11.15 -17.60
C ALA A 447 -23.98 -12.10 -17.30
N GLU A 448 -23.80 -13.13 -16.47
CA GLU A 448 -24.88 -13.96 -15.93
C GLU A 448 -25.49 -13.34 -14.66
N ASN A 449 -24.65 -12.83 -13.77
CA ASN A 449 -25.01 -12.12 -12.54
C ASN A 449 -23.85 -11.18 -12.11
N PRO A 450 -24.10 -9.86 -11.91
CA PRO A 450 -23.09 -8.93 -11.39
C PRO A 450 -22.49 -9.34 -10.02
N LEU A 451 -23.23 -10.08 -9.19
CA LEU A 451 -22.69 -10.70 -7.98
C LEU A 451 -22.18 -12.12 -8.29
N VAL A 452 -20.86 -12.25 -8.45
CA VAL A 452 -20.20 -13.52 -8.74
C VAL A 452 -19.87 -14.24 -7.43
N ILE A 453 -20.64 -15.30 -7.15
CA ILE A 453 -20.51 -16.12 -5.94
C ILE A 453 -20.01 -17.51 -6.32
N VAL A 454 -19.01 -18.01 -5.60
CA VAL A 454 -18.41 -19.35 -5.76
C VAL A 454 -18.26 -19.96 -4.38
N ASN A 455 -18.77 -21.18 -4.15
CA ASN A 455 -18.65 -21.90 -2.87
C ASN A 455 -19.04 -21.05 -1.64
N ASN A 456 -20.11 -20.25 -1.76
CA ASN A 456 -20.57 -19.26 -0.78
C ASN A 456 -19.61 -18.09 -0.48
N LEU A 457 -18.53 -17.93 -1.24
CA LEU A 457 -17.66 -16.76 -1.24
C LEU A 457 -18.16 -15.78 -2.32
N LEU A 458 -18.39 -14.52 -1.98
CA LEU A 458 -18.59 -13.47 -2.97
C LEU A 458 -17.21 -13.02 -3.47
N ILE A 459 -16.85 -13.40 -4.70
CA ILE A 459 -15.50 -13.19 -5.27
C ILE A 459 -15.40 -11.94 -6.15
N ASP A 460 -16.53 -11.43 -6.64
CA ASP A 460 -16.62 -10.20 -7.42
C ASP A 460 -18.05 -9.63 -7.40
N GLY A 461 -18.12 -8.31 -7.33
CA GLY A 461 -19.29 -7.45 -7.40
C GLY A 461 -18.94 -6.09 -8.04
N THR A 462 -17.76 -5.94 -8.65
CA THR A 462 -17.24 -4.66 -9.20
C THR A 462 -18.13 -4.07 -10.31
N THR A 463 -19.01 -4.88 -10.91
CA THR A 463 -19.98 -4.46 -11.93
C THR A 463 -21.35 -4.06 -11.39
N CYS A 464 -21.57 -4.11 -10.07
CA CYS A 464 -22.78 -3.64 -9.42
C CYS A 464 -22.92 -2.10 -9.45
N SER A 465 -24.12 -1.61 -9.14
CA SER A 465 -24.39 -0.18 -8.88
C SER A 465 -25.76 -0.01 -8.22
N GLY A 466 -25.95 1.10 -7.50
CA GLY A 466 -27.17 1.38 -6.73
C GLY A 466 -27.25 0.54 -5.46
N ASP A 467 -28.47 0.22 -5.02
CA ASP A 467 -28.72 -0.56 -3.82
C ASP A 467 -28.55 -2.07 -4.09
N VAL A 468 -27.66 -2.72 -3.34
CA VAL A 468 -27.33 -4.15 -3.50
C VAL A 468 -27.75 -4.96 -2.28
N VAL A 469 -28.21 -6.20 -2.50
CA VAL A 469 -28.50 -7.18 -1.45
C VAL A 469 -27.67 -8.42 -1.72
N ILE A 470 -26.76 -8.76 -0.80
CA ILE A 470 -26.01 -10.02 -0.86
C ILE A 470 -26.96 -11.17 -0.47
N PRO A 471 -27.02 -12.29 -1.22
CA PRO A 471 -27.92 -13.40 -0.90
C PRO A 471 -27.58 -14.13 0.41
N ASP A 472 -28.62 -14.56 1.13
CA ASP A 472 -28.52 -15.47 2.28
C ASP A 472 -27.65 -16.70 1.93
N GLY A 473 -26.73 -17.05 2.83
CA GLY A 473 -25.83 -18.20 2.69
C GLY A 473 -24.46 -17.85 2.12
N VAL A 474 -24.22 -16.62 1.64
CA VAL A 474 -22.86 -16.10 1.43
C VAL A 474 -22.16 -16.00 2.79
N THR A 475 -20.92 -16.49 2.87
CA THR A 475 -20.14 -16.62 4.11
C THR A 475 -18.97 -15.64 4.22
N SER A 476 -18.43 -15.17 3.09
CA SER A 476 -17.39 -14.14 3.09
C SER A 476 -17.55 -13.21 1.90
N ILE A 477 -17.23 -11.93 2.10
CA ILE A 477 -16.92 -10.99 1.05
C ILE A 477 -15.41 -11.04 0.85
N VAL A 478 -14.94 -11.45 -0.32
CA VAL A 478 -13.51 -11.51 -0.63
C VAL A 478 -12.95 -10.10 -0.79
N GLY A 479 -11.65 -9.93 -0.54
CA GLY A 479 -11.00 -8.64 -0.75
C GLY A 479 -11.13 -8.15 -2.20
N PHE A 480 -11.25 -6.83 -2.36
CA PHE A 480 -11.52 -6.14 -3.63
C PHE A 480 -12.87 -6.47 -4.31
N ALA A 481 -13.78 -7.24 -3.67
CA ALA A 481 -15.02 -7.69 -4.32
C ALA A 481 -15.90 -6.54 -4.86
N PHE A 482 -16.00 -5.40 -4.18
CA PHE A 482 -16.69 -4.19 -4.64
C PHE A 482 -15.74 -3.00 -4.89
N GLU A 483 -14.47 -3.23 -5.23
CA GLU A 483 -13.52 -2.15 -5.58
C GLU A 483 -14.11 -1.20 -6.64
N CYS A 484 -14.02 0.11 -6.40
CA CYS A 484 -14.51 1.18 -7.28
C CYS A 484 -16.00 1.09 -7.64
N CYS A 485 -16.81 0.36 -6.87
CA CYS A 485 -18.19 0.06 -7.23
C CYS A 485 -19.15 1.25 -6.93
N LEU A 486 -20.08 1.52 -7.84
CA LEU A 486 -21.04 2.63 -7.74
C LEU A 486 -22.26 2.25 -6.88
N LEU A 487 -22.02 1.66 -5.71
CA LEU A 487 -23.05 1.34 -4.72
C LEU A 487 -23.61 2.63 -4.09
N THR A 488 -24.92 2.66 -3.82
CA THR A 488 -25.53 3.69 -2.96
C THR A 488 -25.83 3.16 -1.55
N GLY A 489 -26.16 1.87 -1.46
CA GLY A 489 -26.33 1.13 -0.21
C GLY A 489 -26.07 -0.35 -0.42
N ILE A 490 -25.70 -1.07 0.64
CA ILE A 490 -25.59 -2.54 0.60
C ILE A 490 -26.20 -3.19 1.83
N THR A 491 -26.92 -4.29 1.61
CA THR A 491 -27.40 -5.21 2.65
C THR A 491 -26.52 -6.44 2.68
N ILE A 492 -25.84 -6.66 3.81
CA ILE A 492 -25.04 -7.85 4.11
C ILE A 492 -25.86 -8.76 5.05
N PRO A 493 -26.06 -10.06 4.73
CA PRO A 493 -26.82 -10.97 5.58
C PRO A 493 -25.97 -11.58 6.71
N ASP A 494 -26.63 -11.97 7.80
CA ASP A 494 -26.07 -12.61 9.01
C ASP A 494 -25.30 -13.93 8.77
N SER A 495 -25.24 -14.42 7.53
CA SER A 495 -24.40 -15.56 7.14
C SER A 495 -22.95 -15.17 6.86
N VAL A 496 -22.66 -13.87 6.61
CA VAL A 496 -21.31 -13.37 6.30
C VAL A 496 -20.51 -13.21 7.60
N THR A 497 -19.35 -13.87 7.69
CA THR A 497 -18.48 -13.84 8.86
C THR A 497 -17.21 -13.00 8.67
N SER A 498 -16.91 -12.56 7.45
CA SER A 498 -15.66 -11.86 7.12
C SER A 498 -15.82 -10.90 5.94
N ILE A 499 -15.20 -9.72 6.07
CA ILE A 499 -15.05 -8.70 5.03
C ILE A 499 -13.56 -8.54 4.75
N GLY A 500 -13.12 -8.96 3.56
CA GLY A 500 -11.71 -8.96 3.18
C GLY A 500 -11.12 -7.58 2.86
N ASN A 501 -9.79 -7.53 2.72
CA ASN A 501 -9.04 -6.30 2.48
C ASN A 501 -9.49 -5.58 1.20
N SER A 502 -9.63 -4.26 1.25
CA SER A 502 -10.14 -3.42 0.15
C SER A 502 -11.53 -3.82 -0.38
N ALA A 503 -12.34 -4.58 0.35
CA ALA A 503 -13.61 -5.14 -0.15
C ALA A 503 -14.61 -4.11 -0.70
N PHE A 504 -14.62 -2.88 -0.17
CA PHE A 504 -15.44 -1.75 -0.62
C PHE A 504 -14.59 -0.52 -1.00
N MET A 505 -13.30 -0.70 -1.24
CA MET A 505 -12.37 0.40 -1.52
C MET A 505 -12.85 1.24 -2.72
N SER A 506 -12.83 2.57 -2.58
CA SER A 506 -13.35 3.53 -3.56
C SER A 506 -14.84 3.34 -3.91
N CYS A 507 -15.67 2.77 -3.02
CA CYS A 507 -17.13 2.88 -3.09
C CYS A 507 -17.60 4.31 -2.75
N SER A 508 -17.15 5.29 -3.53
CA SER A 508 -17.31 6.74 -3.30
C SER A 508 -18.76 7.25 -3.34
N SER A 509 -19.75 6.38 -3.58
CA SER A 509 -21.19 6.70 -3.59
C SER A 509 -21.99 6.03 -2.47
N LEU A 510 -21.35 5.21 -1.63
CA LEU A 510 -21.99 4.48 -0.54
C LEU A 510 -22.28 5.44 0.63
N GLU A 511 -23.56 5.76 0.87
CA GLU A 511 -23.97 6.77 1.88
C GLU A 511 -23.95 6.21 3.32
N SER A 512 -24.27 4.92 3.50
CA SER A 512 -24.27 4.25 4.81
C SER A 512 -24.12 2.73 4.68
N ILE A 513 -23.61 2.08 5.72
CA ILE A 513 -23.55 0.62 5.81
C ILE A 513 -23.79 0.10 7.24
N THR A 514 -24.44 -1.07 7.33
CA THR A 514 -24.58 -1.84 8.56
C THR A 514 -23.82 -3.16 8.39
N ILE A 515 -22.83 -3.41 9.26
CA ILE A 515 -22.13 -4.69 9.35
C ILE A 515 -22.91 -5.58 10.34
N PRO A 516 -23.25 -6.84 9.99
CA PRO A 516 -24.01 -7.72 10.89
C PRO A 516 -23.12 -8.34 11.97
N ASP A 517 -23.74 -8.67 13.13
CA ASP A 517 -23.14 -9.28 14.34
C ASP A 517 -22.42 -10.63 14.12
N SER A 518 -22.42 -11.14 12.89
CA SER A 518 -21.72 -12.35 12.46
C SER A 518 -20.27 -12.08 12.00
N VAL A 519 -19.94 -10.84 11.62
CA VAL A 519 -18.60 -10.46 11.13
C VAL A 519 -17.66 -10.22 12.31
N THR A 520 -16.44 -10.78 12.27
CA THR A 520 -15.47 -10.68 13.38
C THR A 520 -14.31 -9.71 13.17
N SER A 521 -14.09 -9.26 11.93
CA SER A 521 -13.02 -8.31 11.59
C SER A 521 -13.34 -7.51 10.32
N ILE A 522 -12.76 -6.31 10.23
CA ILE A 522 -12.80 -5.43 9.05
C ILE A 522 -11.39 -5.37 8.48
N GLY A 523 -11.16 -5.99 7.32
CA GLY A 523 -9.82 -6.11 6.73
C GLY A 523 -9.16 -4.77 6.33
N THR A 524 -7.85 -4.82 6.10
CA THR A 524 -7.02 -3.66 5.73
C THR A 524 -7.60 -2.94 4.50
N TRP A 525 -7.64 -1.60 4.49
CA TRP A 525 -8.26 -0.77 3.43
C TRP A 525 -9.76 -1.02 3.14
N ALA A 526 -10.50 -1.81 3.93
CA ALA A 526 -11.81 -2.35 3.53
C ALA A 526 -12.85 -1.32 3.07
N PHE A 527 -12.92 -0.13 3.68
CA PHE A 527 -13.82 0.97 3.32
C PHE A 527 -13.07 2.25 2.92
N SER A 528 -11.79 2.14 2.58
CA SER A 528 -11.00 3.31 2.18
C SER A 528 -11.57 4.00 0.92
N ASP A 529 -11.53 5.33 0.85
CA ASP A 529 -12.09 6.15 -0.23
C ASP A 529 -13.63 5.96 -0.44
N CYS A 530 -14.33 5.45 0.58
CA CYS A 530 -15.79 5.60 0.71
C CYS A 530 -16.16 7.04 1.08
N THR A 531 -15.82 8.00 0.21
CA THR A 531 -15.90 9.45 0.46
C THR A 531 -17.29 10.00 0.78
N SER A 532 -18.37 9.28 0.43
CA SER A 532 -19.76 9.66 0.76
C SER A 532 -20.33 8.97 2.01
N LEU A 533 -19.54 8.15 2.72
CA LEU A 533 -20.01 7.37 3.88
C LEU A 533 -20.28 8.28 5.08
N GLU A 534 -21.52 8.69 5.28
CA GLU A 534 -21.92 9.59 6.39
C GLU A 534 -21.87 8.88 7.75
N SER A 535 -22.15 7.57 7.78
CA SER A 535 -22.20 6.77 9.01
C SER A 535 -22.00 5.27 8.78
N ILE A 536 -21.40 4.61 9.77
CA ILE A 536 -21.26 3.15 9.83
C ILE A 536 -21.64 2.62 11.23
N THR A 537 -22.28 1.45 11.27
CA THR A 537 -22.48 0.68 12.50
C THR A 537 -21.47 -0.48 12.57
N ILE A 538 -20.61 -0.46 13.57
CA ILE A 538 -19.63 -1.51 13.88
C ILE A 538 -20.19 -2.36 15.04
N PRO A 539 -20.42 -3.68 14.87
CA PRO A 539 -21.04 -4.52 15.90
C PRO A 539 -20.04 -5.06 16.94
N ASP A 540 -20.56 -5.43 18.11
CA ASP A 540 -19.86 -6.06 19.27
C ASP A 540 -19.11 -7.38 18.95
N SER A 541 -19.19 -7.86 17.72
CA SER A 541 -18.47 -9.04 17.22
C SER A 541 -17.09 -8.71 16.65
N ILE A 542 -16.82 -7.44 16.30
CA ILE A 542 -15.54 -7.00 15.74
C ILE A 542 -14.47 -6.91 16.83
N THR A 543 -13.34 -7.61 16.65
CA THR A 543 -12.22 -7.60 17.60
C THR A 543 -11.09 -6.63 17.23
N SER A 544 -11.00 -6.22 15.96
CA SER A 544 -9.94 -5.35 15.46
C SER A 544 -10.42 -4.52 14.28
N ILE A 545 -9.85 -3.32 14.16
CA ILE A 545 -9.93 -2.48 12.96
C ILE A 545 -8.51 -2.45 12.39
N GLU A 546 -8.31 -3.15 11.27
CA GLU A 546 -7.01 -3.28 10.61
C GLU A 546 -6.58 -1.97 9.93
N ASP A 547 -5.35 -1.92 9.44
CA ASP A 547 -4.74 -0.70 8.88
C ASP A 547 -5.56 -0.11 7.71
N GLU A 548 -5.60 1.22 7.63
CA GLU A 548 -6.31 2.00 6.59
C GLU A 548 -7.80 1.67 6.38
N ALA A 549 -8.45 0.96 7.32
CA ALA A 549 -9.82 0.44 7.14
C ALA A 549 -10.84 1.51 6.71
N PHE A 550 -10.70 2.76 7.16
CA PHE A 550 -11.53 3.92 6.79
C PHE A 550 -10.70 5.10 6.24
N TYR A 551 -9.50 4.84 5.70
CA TYR A 551 -8.63 5.88 5.12
C TYR A 551 -9.38 6.69 4.03
N TYR A 552 -9.43 8.02 4.15
CA TYR A 552 -10.15 8.93 3.24
C TYR A 552 -11.69 8.79 3.23
N CYS A 553 -12.31 8.37 4.33
CA CYS A 553 -13.77 8.43 4.54
C CYS A 553 -14.28 9.87 4.79
N ALA A 554 -14.09 10.77 3.81
CA ALA A 554 -14.24 12.22 3.98
C ALA A 554 -15.59 12.73 4.54
N SER A 555 -16.70 12.01 4.37
CA SER A 555 -18.02 12.41 4.89
C SER A 555 -18.41 11.78 6.25
N LEU A 556 -17.56 10.95 6.86
CA LEU A 556 -17.90 10.23 8.10
C LEU A 556 -17.91 11.19 9.30
N GLU A 557 -19.08 11.68 9.70
CA GLU A 557 -19.19 12.69 10.79
C GLU A 557 -18.88 12.11 12.18
N SER A 558 -19.26 10.85 12.43
CA SER A 558 -19.05 10.18 13.72
C SER A 558 -19.01 8.67 13.61
N VAL A 559 -18.29 8.03 14.54
CA VAL A 559 -18.19 6.56 14.64
C VAL A 559 -18.11 6.10 16.10
N THR A 560 -18.66 4.91 16.37
CA THR A 560 -18.54 4.22 17.66
C THR A 560 -17.77 2.93 17.47
N ILE A 561 -16.68 2.77 18.22
CA ILE A 561 -15.79 1.62 18.26
C ILE A 561 -16.19 0.79 19.50
N PRO A 562 -16.85 -0.37 19.33
CA PRO A 562 -17.47 -1.10 20.43
C PRO A 562 -16.45 -1.73 21.38
N ALA A 563 -16.90 -2.05 22.61
CA ALA A 563 -16.04 -2.57 23.69
C ALA A 563 -15.35 -3.92 23.39
N SER A 564 -15.67 -4.56 22.28
CA SER A 564 -15.03 -5.77 21.75
C SER A 564 -13.70 -5.52 21.02
N VAL A 565 -13.49 -4.30 20.49
CA VAL A 565 -12.32 -3.95 19.69
C VAL A 565 -11.09 -3.80 20.58
N THR A 566 -10.08 -4.64 20.39
CA THR A 566 -8.81 -4.61 21.13
C THR A 566 -7.74 -3.77 20.47
N SER A 567 -7.85 -3.46 19.17
CA SER A 567 -6.87 -2.66 18.44
C SER A 567 -7.44 -1.84 17.28
N ILE A 568 -6.79 -0.70 17.01
CA ILE A 568 -7.00 0.17 15.84
C ILE A 568 -5.64 0.34 15.14
N GLY A 569 -5.54 -0.15 13.90
CA GLY A 569 -4.30 -0.23 13.11
C GLY A 569 -3.78 1.10 12.54
N GLU A 570 -2.69 1.01 11.78
CA GLU A 570 -2.02 2.15 11.15
C GLU A 570 -2.98 2.90 10.21
N CYS A 571 -2.95 4.24 10.25
CA CYS A 571 -3.75 5.10 9.35
C CYS A 571 -5.29 4.85 9.34
N ALA A 572 -5.85 4.11 10.31
CA ALA A 572 -7.20 3.55 10.22
C ALA A 572 -8.34 4.56 9.98
N PHE A 573 -8.22 5.78 10.53
CA PHE A 573 -9.15 6.90 10.35
C PHE A 573 -8.43 8.19 9.90
N THR A 574 -7.43 8.08 9.01
CA THR A 574 -6.73 9.24 8.41
C THR A 574 -7.60 9.93 7.36
N ASP A 575 -7.41 11.25 7.19
CA ASP A 575 -8.06 12.09 6.18
C ASP A 575 -9.60 11.98 6.20
N CYS A 576 -10.19 11.68 7.36
CA CYS A 576 -11.64 11.65 7.57
C CYS A 576 -12.16 13.09 7.76
N GLU A 577 -12.14 13.89 6.69
CA GLU A 577 -12.35 15.36 6.70
C GLU A 577 -13.55 15.87 7.54
N SER A 578 -14.62 15.08 7.68
CA SER A 578 -15.83 15.44 8.45
C SER A 578 -15.88 14.87 9.88
N LEU A 579 -14.94 14.01 10.29
CA LEU A 579 -14.99 13.27 11.55
C LEU A 579 -14.79 14.19 12.76
N ILE A 580 -15.84 14.38 13.55
CA ILE A 580 -15.83 15.27 14.72
C ILE A 580 -16.07 14.53 16.04
N SER A 581 -16.47 13.25 16.01
CA SER A 581 -16.82 12.48 17.20
C SER A 581 -16.48 10.99 17.02
N ILE A 582 -15.45 10.50 17.71
CA ILE A 582 -15.11 9.08 17.79
C ILE A 582 -15.25 8.58 19.23
N VAL A 583 -16.06 7.54 19.42
CA VAL A 583 -16.29 6.90 20.72
C VAL A 583 -15.52 5.60 20.78
N ILE A 584 -14.64 5.41 21.77
CA ILE A 584 -13.83 4.20 21.96
C ILE A 584 -14.22 3.56 23.29
N GLU A 585 -15.03 2.51 23.24
CA GLU A 585 -15.63 1.91 24.44
C GLU A 585 -14.69 0.97 25.21
N ASN A 586 -13.73 0.32 24.53
CA ASN A 586 -12.75 -0.52 25.23
C ASN A 586 -11.68 0.37 25.90
N PRO A 587 -11.55 0.36 27.25
CA PRO A 587 -10.56 1.18 27.95
C PRO A 587 -9.12 0.75 27.67
N GLU A 588 -8.89 -0.48 27.22
CA GLU A 588 -7.57 -1.08 26.95
C GLU A 588 -7.34 -1.29 25.44
N CYS A 589 -7.98 -0.48 24.57
CA CYS A 589 -7.81 -0.60 23.11
C CYS A 589 -6.42 -0.11 22.67
N GLU A 590 -5.63 -0.95 22.01
CA GLU A 590 -4.32 -0.58 21.46
C GLU A 590 -4.52 0.25 20.18
N ILE A 591 -4.37 1.57 20.29
CA ILE A 591 -4.41 2.50 19.15
C ILE A 591 -2.99 2.62 18.59
N TYR A 592 -2.80 2.43 17.29
CA TYR A 592 -1.49 2.61 16.64
C TYR A 592 -0.94 4.01 16.95
N ASP A 593 0.26 4.04 17.54
CA ASP A 593 0.77 5.17 18.33
C ASP A 593 1.41 6.27 17.47
N GLU A 594 0.64 6.70 16.47
CA GLU A 594 0.96 7.74 15.49
C GLU A 594 -0.19 8.73 15.30
N LYS A 595 0.15 9.98 14.95
CA LYS A 595 -0.79 11.10 15.01
C LYS A 595 -1.97 10.99 14.04
N TYR A 596 -1.70 10.40 12.87
CA TYR A 596 -2.61 10.23 11.74
C TYR A 596 -3.56 9.03 11.88
N THR A 597 -3.36 8.15 12.87
CA THR A 597 -4.25 6.98 13.10
C THR A 597 -5.73 7.38 13.24
N ILE A 598 -5.97 8.56 13.85
CA ILE A 598 -7.27 9.23 13.93
C ILE A 598 -7.03 10.71 13.65
N ASP A 599 -7.46 11.19 12.47
CA ASP A 599 -7.37 12.61 12.11
C ASP A 599 -8.55 13.08 11.26
N ASN A 600 -8.66 14.41 11.08
CA ASN A 600 -9.64 15.01 10.17
C ASN A 600 -9.00 16.08 9.27
N GLY A 601 -7.74 15.87 8.94
CA GLY A 601 -6.97 16.75 8.06
C GLY A 601 -5.48 16.81 8.39
N TYR A 602 -4.74 17.38 7.44
CA TYR A 602 -3.28 17.40 7.42
C TYR A 602 -2.77 18.80 7.05
N ASP A 603 -1.78 19.31 7.78
CA ASP A 603 -1.14 20.59 7.50
C ASP A 603 0.40 20.55 7.61
N ASN A 604 1.08 21.11 6.60
CA ASN A 604 2.51 21.44 6.66
C ASN A 604 3.46 20.28 7.07
N GLY A 605 3.06 19.02 6.88
CA GLY A 605 3.81 17.83 7.30
C GLY A 605 3.30 17.14 8.57
N ASP A 606 2.24 17.67 9.19
CA ASP A 606 1.72 17.27 10.49
C ASP A 606 0.20 17.02 10.40
N SER A 607 -0.26 15.88 10.89
CA SER A 607 -1.67 15.50 10.97
C SER A 607 -2.40 16.27 12.08
N PHE A 608 -3.74 16.39 12.06
CA PHE A 608 -4.50 16.96 13.19
C PHE A 608 -5.93 16.41 13.32
N PHE A 609 -6.44 16.40 14.55
CA PHE A 609 -7.84 16.10 14.85
C PHE A 609 -8.51 17.25 15.60
N TYR A 610 -9.45 17.93 14.94
CA TYR A 610 -10.31 18.95 15.56
C TYR A 610 -11.60 18.38 16.20
N GLY A 611 -11.80 17.05 16.14
CA GLY A 611 -12.93 16.38 16.78
C GLY A 611 -12.71 16.15 18.28
N THR A 612 -13.59 15.36 18.88
CA THR A 612 -13.47 14.89 20.28
C THR A 612 -13.43 13.36 20.31
N ILE A 613 -12.48 12.82 21.09
CA ILE A 613 -12.36 11.40 21.40
C ILE A 613 -13.11 11.15 22.72
N TYR A 614 -14.09 10.24 22.70
CA TYR A 614 -14.85 9.86 23.89
C TYR A 614 -14.38 8.50 24.40
N GLY A 615 -14.07 8.40 25.69
CA GLY A 615 -13.57 7.15 26.27
C GLY A 615 -13.81 7.04 27.78
N HIS A 616 -13.15 6.06 28.40
CA HIS A 616 -13.17 5.88 29.85
C HIS A 616 -12.02 6.63 30.56
N GLU A 617 -12.22 6.96 31.84
CA GLU A 617 -11.19 7.58 32.67
C GLU A 617 -10.01 6.60 32.88
N ASN A 618 -8.78 7.04 32.60
CA ASN A 618 -7.55 6.24 32.55
C ASN A 618 -7.46 5.24 31.38
N SER A 619 -8.23 5.42 30.31
CA SER A 619 -8.15 4.58 29.10
C SER A 619 -6.95 4.90 28.21
N THR A 620 -6.61 3.95 27.32
CA THR A 620 -5.68 4.17 26.19
C THR A 620 -6.14 5.32 25.29
N ALA A 621 -7.45 5.44 25.03
CA ALA A 621 -8.02 6.56 24.28
C ALA A 621 -7.75 7.93 24.95
N GLN A 622 -7.82 8.00 26.28
CA GLN A 622 -7.44 9.20 27.03
C GLN A 622 -5.93 9.47 26.93
N ALA A 623 -5.10 8.44 26.97
CA ALA A 623 -3.64 8.57 26.85
C ALA A 623 -3.22 9.05 25.46
N TYR A 624 -3.78 8.46 24.39
CA TYR A 624 -3.58 8.87 22.99
C TYR A 624 -3.99 10.33 22.78
N ALA A 625 -5.21 10.71 23.20
CA ALA A 625 -5.67 12.08 23.10
C ALA A 625 -4.76 13.06 23.86
N SER A 626 -4.29 12.68 25.05
CA SER A 626 -3.35 13.48 25.85
C SER A 626 -1.95 13.58 25.23
N LYS A 627 -1.49 12.55 24.50
CA LYS A 627 -0.19 12.54 23.80
C LYS A 627 -0.18 13.50 22.60
N TYR A 628 -1.26 13.53 21.83
CA TYR A 628 -1.36 14.32 20.59
C TYR A 628 -2.05 15.69 20.75
N GLY A 629 -2.55 16.02 21.95
CA GLY A 629 -3.22 17.29 22.24
C GLY A 629 -4.66 17.37 21.75
N TYR A 630 -5.31 16.22 21.55
CA TYR A 630 -6.69 16.12 21.06
C TYR A 630 -7.71 16.29 22.19
N ALA A 631 -8.91 16.80 21.85
CA ALA A 631 -9.98 16.95 22.83
C ALA A 631 -10.49 15.57 23.29
N PHE A 632 -10.65 15.41 24.61
CA PHE A 632 -11.13 14.16 25.22
C PHE A 632 -12.28 14.42 26.20
N GLU A 633 -13.33 13.61 26.10
CA GLU A 633 -14.45 13.60 27.05
C GLU A 633 -14.84 12.17 27.47
N LEU A 634 -15.68 12.05 28.51
CA LEU A 634 -16.16 10.76 28.99
C LEU A 634 -17.38 10.29 28.18
N ILE A 635 -17.47 8.98 27.96
CA ILE A 635 -18.66 8.34 27.36
C ILE A 635 -19.92 8.69 28.18
N GLY A 636 -20.99 9.09 27.48
CA GLY A 636 -22.21 9.68 28.01
C GLY A 636 -22.31 11.20 27.84
N ASN A 637 -21.26 11.85 27.31
CA ASN A 637 -21.24 13.29 26.98
C ASN A 637 -21.38 13.58 25.47
N GLU A 638 -21.23 12.57 24.62
CA GLU A 638 -21.22 12.71 23.15
C GLU A 638 -22.47 13.42 22.60
N PRO A 639 -22.33 14.20 21.50
CA PRO A 639 -23.46 14.83 20.84
C PRO A 639 -24.43 13.74 20.36
N ALA A 640 -25.71 13.89 20.71
CA ALA A 640 -26.73 12.90 20.38
C ALA A 640 -26.79 12.66 18.85
N GLN A 641 -26.41 11.45 18.43
CA GLN A 641 -26.25 11.06 17.02
C GLN A 641 -27.46 11.48 16.17
N THR A 642 -27.19 12.25 15.12
CA THR A 642 -28.14 12.60 14.07
C THR A 642 -28.29 11.44 13.10
N THR A 643 -28.88 10.33 13.56
CA THR A 643 -29.18 9.15 12.72
C THR A 643 -29.88 9.58 11.42
N PRO A 644 -29.30 9.32 10.24
CA PRO A 644 -29.99 9.48 8.97
C PRO A 644 -31.29 8.69 8.97
N ALA A 645 -32.30 9.18 8.26
CA ALA A 645 -33.63 8.56 8.25
C ALA A 645 -33.64 7.27 7.41
N VAL A 646 -33.14 6.17 7.98
CA VAL A 646 -33.15 4.83 7.37
C VAL A 646 -34.55 4.53 6.85
N THR A 647 -34.70 4.53 5.52
CA THR A 647 -36.01 4.38 4.88
C THR A 647 -36.35 2.90 4.80
N THR A 648 -36.66 2.31 5.97
CA THR A 648 -37.02 0.90 6.14
C THR A 648 -38.30 0.59 5.35
N THR A 649 -38.14 0.19 4.09
CA THR A 649 -39.23 -0.17 3.18
C THR A 649 -39.79 -1.52 3.61
N THR A 650 -40.61 -1.47 4.66
CA THR A 650 -41.10 -2.63 5.41
C THR A 650 -42.10 -3.41 4.55
N THR A 651 -41.58 -4.31 3.73
CA THR A 651 -42.35 -5.17 2.84
C THR A 651 -43.15 -6.17 3.67
N THR A 652 -44.33 -5.72 4.11
CA THR A 652 -45.18 -6.40 5.08
C THR A 652 -45.92 -7.55 4.39
N THR A 653 -45.22 -8.68 4.21
CA THR A 653 -45.75 -9.91 3.62
C THR A 653 -46.85 -10.47 4.50
N THR A 654 -48.09 -10.07 4.22
CA THR A 654 -49.27 -10.29 5.06
C THR A 654 -49.78 -11.74 4.92
N THR A 655 -49.09 -12.68 5.57
CA THR A 655 -49.48 -14.09 5.66
C THR A 655 -50.65 -14.26 6.65
N THR A 656 -51.86 -14.09 6.13
CA THR A 656 -53.11 -14.22 6.91
C THR A 656 -53.27 -15.65 7.42
N THR A 657 -52.87 -15.90 8.67
CA THR A 657 -52.96 -17.20 9.33
C THR A 657 -53.96 -17.13 10.49
N THR A 658 -55.09 -17.83 10.35
CA THR A 658 -56.22 -17.72 11.29
C THR A 658 -55.91 -18.44 12.60
N ALA A 659 -55.77 -17.69 13.69
CA ALA A 659 -55.56 -18.27 15.01
C ALA A 659 -56.74 -19.17 15.43
N THR A 660 -56.46 -20.44 15.69
CA THR A 660 -57.33 -21.34 16.45
C THR A 660 -56.58 -21.78 17.70
N THR A 661 -57.07 -21.36 18.85
CA THR A 661 -56.49 -21.70 20.16
C THR A 661 -56.93 -23.09 20.59
N GLU A 662 -56.00 -24.03 20.77
CA GLU A 662 -56.27 -25.17 21.64
C GLU A 662 -55.04 -25.63 22.42
N THR A 663 -55.32 -26.11 23.62
CA THR A 663 -54.44 -26.28 24.78
C THR A 663 -53.39 -27.38 24.59
N THR A 664 -52.15 -27.16 25.04
CA THR A 664 -51.15 -28.23 25.18
C THR A 664 -51.35 -29.05 26.46
N ALA A 665 -51.27 -30.39 26.35
CA ALA A 665 -51.29 -31.29 27.50
C ALA A 665 -50.57 -32.64 27.23
N SER A 666 -49.45 -32.86 27.94
CA SER A 666 -48.83 -34.13 28.33
C SER A 666 -48.34 -35.19 27.31
N GLU A 667 -47.40 -36.01 27.81
CA GLU A 667 -47.08 -37.41 27.46
C GLU A 667 -46.53 -37.83 26.07
N SER A 668 -45.18 -37.78 26.00
CA SER A 668 -44.27 -38.94 25.81
C SER A 668 -44.63 -40.14 24.90
N THR A 669 -43.82 -40.39 23.86
CA THR A 669 -43.10 -41.65 23.48
C THR A 669 -42.46 -41.41 22.08
N GLN A 670 -41.17 -41.61 21.81
CA GLN A 670 -40.28 -42.80 21.83
C GLN A 670 -40.43 -43.73 20.60
N ALA A 671 -39.31 -43.94 19.87
CA ALA A 671 -39.07 -44.95 18.82
C ALA A 671 -39.83 -44.80 17.48
N SER A 672 -39.35 -45.26 16.31
CA SER A 672 -38.01 -45.73 15.86
C SER A 672 -37.99 -46.00 14.33
N GLU A 673 -36.79 -46.13 13.74
CA GLU A 673 -36.50 -46.87 12.47
C GLU A 673 -37.03 -46.27 11.13
N SER A 674 -36.22 -46.13 10.06
CA SER A 674 -35.68 -47.14 9.10
C SER A 674 -36.69 -47.49 7.97
N THR A 675 -36.38 -47.68 6.67
CA THR A 675 -35.11 -47.88 5.94
C THR A 675 -35.26 -47.66 4.40
N THR A 676 -34.14 -47.73 3.65
CA THR A 676 -33.98 -48.26 2.26
C THR A 676 -34.60 -47.59 1.02
N ALA A 677 -33.70 -47.01 0.21
CA ALA A 677 -33.29 -47.48 -1.15
C ALA A 677 -34.15 -47.26 -2.42
N ALA A 678 -33.43 -46.94 -3.50
CA ALA A 678 -33.79 -46.96 -4.93
C ALA A 678 -33.54 -48.39 -5.54
N PRO A 679 -33.40 -48.65 -6.88
CA PRO A 679 -33.50 -47.80 -8.09
C PRO A 679 -34.29 -48.44 -9.27
N LEU A 680 -34.24 -47.86 -10.49
CA LEU A 680 -34.16 -48.61 -11.78
C LEU A 680 -33.96 -47.72 -13.05
N THR A 681 -33.66 -48.36 -14.19
CA THR A 681 -33.32 -47.79 -15.54
C THR A 681 -34.17 -48.46 -16.66
N THR A 682 -34.06 -48.28 -17.99
CA THR A 682 -33.08 -47.69 -18.97
C THR A 682 -33.88 -47.19 -20.22
N THR A 683 -33.52 -47.10 -21.53
CA THR A 683 -32.44 -47.59 -22.44
C THR A 683 -32.49 -46.87 -23.81
N SER A 684 -31.35 -46.68 -24.51
CA SER A 684 -31.18 -46.69 -26.01
C SER A 684 -31.83 -45.58 -26.89
N ALA A 685 -31.45 -45.29 -28.15
CA ALA A 685 -30.45 -45.80 -29.12
C ALA A 685 -29.96 -44.61 -30.03
N GLU A 686 -28.69 -44.49 -30.50
CA GLU A 686 -28.04 -45.10 -31.71
C GLU A 686 -28.64 -44.61 -33.08
N THR A 687 -27.92 -44.24 -34.17
CA THR A 687 -26.89 -44.99 -34.96
C THR A 687 -26.03 -44.19 -36.00
N THR A 688 -24.72 -44.53 -36.10
CA THR A 688 -23.84 -44.79 -37.30
C THR A 688 -23.35 -43.74 -38.36
N LYS A 689 -22.00 -43.78 -38.60
CA LYS A 689 -21.22 -43.76 -39.90
C LYS A 689 -21.08 -42.46 -40.76
N ALA A 690 -20.01 -42.23 -41.56
CA ALA A 690 -18.66 -42.83 -41.70
C ALA A 690 -17.68 -42.05 -42.66
N GLU A 691 -16.36 -42.35 -42.57
CA GLU A 691 -15.30 -42.42 -43.61
C GLU A 691 -14.68 -41.19 -44.35
N THR A 692 -13.33 -41.04 -44.22
CA THR A 692 -12.31 -40.60 -45.23
C THR A 692 -12.28 -39.13 -45.73
N THR A 693 -11.16 -38.49 -46.16
CA THR A 693 -9.72 -38.87 -46.26
C THR A 693 -8.77 -37.65 -46.25
N ASN A 694 -7.62 -37.78 -45.55
CA ASN A 694 -6.23 -37.31 -45.77
C ASN A 694 -5.81 -36.12 -46.71
N THR A 695 -4.60 -35.59 -46.40
CA THR A 695 -3.59 -34.86 -47.23
C THR A 695 -3.76 -33.36 -47.62
N THR A 696 -2.84 -32.54 -47.07
CA THR A 696 -2.01 -31.44 -47.69
C THR A 696 -2.65 -30.27 -48.47
N ALA A 697 -2.04 -29.09 -48.62
CA ALA A 697 -1.04 -28.30 -47.85
C ALA A 697 -0.74 -26.99 -48.62
N ASP A 698 -0.41 -25.91 -47.89
CA ASP A 698 0.35 -24.71 -48.36
C ASP A 698 -0.29 -23.70 -49.34
N ASN A 699 0.37 -22.53 -49.43
CA ASN A 699 0.03 -21.25 -50.08
C ASN A 699 -0.04 -21.34 -51.63
N SER A 700 -0.67 -20.42 -52.40
CA SER A 700 -0.36 -18.98 -52.44
C SER A 700 -1.25 -18.15 -53.40
N ASP A 701 -1.04 -16.82 -53.36
CA ASP A 701 -1.27 -15.79 -54.39
C ASP A 701 -2.68 -15.46 -54.95
N THR A 702 -3.21 -14.35 -54.43
CA THR A 702 -3.61 -13.13 -55.16
C THR A 702 -4.21 -13.23 -56.57
N THR A 703 -5.45 -12.73 -56.74
CA THR A 703 -5.80 -11.46 -57.42
C THR A 703 -7.27 -11.43 -57.85
N ASN A 704 -8.00 -10.33 -57.59
CA ASN A 704 -8.33 -9.33 -58.62
C ASN A 704 -9.10 -8.14 -58.02
N THR A 705 -8.75 -6.94 -58.46
CA THR A 705 -9.40 -5.65 -58.16
C THR A 705 -10.78 -5.49 -58.79
N THR A 706 -11.65 -4.77 -58.09
CA THR A 706 -12.53 -3.75 -58.70
C THR A 706 -12.43 -2.45 -57.91
N ALA A 707 -12.13 -1.35 -58.61
CA ALA A 707 -11.99 -0.01 -58.01
C ALA A 707 -12.73 1.02 -58.88
N THR A 708 -13.35 2.02 -58.26
CA THR A 708 -14.11 3.07 -58.96
C THR A 708 -13.82 4.45 -58.35
N THR A 709 -12.79 5.11 -58.91
CA THR A 709 -12.61 6.56 -59.10
C THR A 709 -13.04 7.54 -57.98
N VAL A 710 -12.13 8.23 -57.27
CA VAL A 710 -11.22 9.33 -57.72
C VAL A 710 -11.89 10.71 -57.83
N THR A 711 -11.41 11.64 -56.98
CA THR A 711 -10.95 12.98 -57.42
C THR A 711 -9.85 13.50 -56.48
N THR A 712 -8.79 14.13 -57.02
CA THR A 712 -7.64 14.65 -56.25
C THR A 712 -7.14 15.98 -56.80
N ALA A 713 -7.02 17.01 -55.96
CA ALA A 713 -6.18 18.21 -56.16
C ALA A 713 -6.25 19.12 -54.90
N ALA A 714 -5.19 19.84 -54.47
CA ALA A 714 -3.76 19.68 -54.73
C ALA A 714 -2.93 20.41 -53.64
N THR A 715 -1.77 19.84 -53.31
CA THR A 715 -0.58 20.42 -52.63
C THR A 715 -0.63 21.86 -52.07
N THR A 716 -0.28 21.99 -50.79
CA THR A 716 0.70 23.00 -50.33
C THR A 716 1.63 22.36 -49.30
N THR A 717 2.89 22.77 -49.29
CA THR A 717 3.92 22.19 -48.41
C THR A 717 3.96 22.89 -47.05
N ALA A 718 3.65 22.15 -46.00
CA ALA A 718 4.03 22.50 -44.63
C ALA A 718 4.52 21.23 -43.92
N THR A 719 5.59 21.34 -43.14
CA THR A 719 6.03 20.28 -42.21
C THR A 719 5.13 20.31 -40.98
N GLY A 720 3.89 19.86 -41.15
CA GLY A 720 2.90 19.77 -40.07
C GLY A 720 2.84 18.36 -39.48
N THR A 721 2.99 18.26 -38.16
CA THR A 721 2.53 17.11 -37.40
C THR A 721 1.02 16.95 -37.60
N THR A 722 0.56 15.75 -37.94
CA THR A 722 -0.88 15.45 -37.91
C THR A 722 -1.32 15.35 -36.45
N ARG A 723 -2.15 16.29 -36.00
CA ARG A 723 -2.77 16.25 -34.68
C ARG A 723 -3.44 14.89 -34.47
N PRO A 724 -3.09 14.10 -33.44
CA PRO A 724 -3.65 12.77 -33.25
C PRO A 724 -5.08 12.85 -32.70
N THR A 725 -5.96 11.90 -33.06
CA THR A 725 -7.24 11.74 -32.36
C THR A 725 -6.96 11.43 -30.89
N GLY A 726 -7.60 12.16 -29.97
CA GLY A 726 -7.33 12.13 -28.53
C GLY A 726 -6.37 13.22 -28.03
N ASP A 727 -5.69 13.96 -28.92
CA ASP A 727 -5.23 15.31 -28.59
C ASP A 727 -6.47 16.21 -28.55
N ALA A 728 -6.88 16.60 -27.35
CA ALA A 728 -8.00 17.51 -27.13
C ALA A 728 -7.52 18.95 -26.88
N ASN A 729 -6.29 19.13 -26.38
CA ASN A 729 -5.78 20.43 -25.92
C ASN A 729 -5.12 21.30 -27.03
N GLY A 730 -4.50 20.68 -28.03
CA GLY A 730 -3.88 21.34 -29.19
C GLY A 730 -2.35 21.19 -29.30
N ASP A 731 -1.67 20.53 -28.36
CA ASP A 731 -0.20 20.49 -28.29
C ASP A 731 0.52 19.53 -29.27
N ASN A 732 -0.24 18.78 -30.09
CA ASN A 732 0.20 17.72 -31.03
C ASN A 732 0.65 16.41 -30.37
N LYS A 733 0.29 16.16 -29.11
CA LYS A 733 0.43 14.88 -28.40
C LYS A 733 -0.92 14.48 -27.82
N MET A 734 -1.12 13.18 -27.60
CA MET A 734 -2.21 12.66 -26.79
C MET A 734 -1.64 12.26 -25.43
N THR A 735 -2.10 12.91 -24.37
CA THR A 735 -1.58 12.81 -23.00
C THR A 735 -2.72 12.89 -21.97
N VAL A 736 -2.40 12.72 -20.69
CA VAL A 736 -3.38 12.92 -19.61
C VAL A 736 -3.89 14.38 -19.54
N ALA A 737 -3.17 15.35 -20.09
CA ALA A 737 -3.60 16.73 -20.17
C ALA A 737 -4.84 16.91 -21.08
N ASP A 738 -5.06 16.00 -22.04
CA ASP A 738 -6.17 16.03 -22.99
C ASP A 738 -7.47 15.52 -22.38
N ALA A 739 -7.41 14.38 -21.68
CA ALA A 739 -8.50 13.91 -20.82
C ALA A 739 -8.88 15.00 -19.79
N ALA A 740 -7.87 15.59 -19.14
CA ALA A 740 -8.06 16.69 -18.20
C ALA A 740 -8.54 17.99 -18.87
N TYR A 741 -8.28 18.23 -20.16
CA TYR A 741 -8.81 19.38 -20.89
C TYR A 741 -10.32 19.22 -21.13
N ILE A 742 -10.76 18.04 -21.58
CA ILE A 742 -12.18 17.71 -21.76
C ILE A 742 -12.90 17.83 -20.41
N ALA A 743 -12.41 17.13 -19.38
CA ALA A 743 -13.01 17.13 -18.05
C ALA A 743 -13.12 18.55 -17.44
N ARG A 744 -12.04 19.36 -17.44
CA ARG A 744 -12.06 20.72 -16.88
C ARG A 744 -12.91 21.71 -17.68
N THR A 745 -13.19 21.44 -18.96
CA THR A 745 -14.08 22.27 -19.78
C THR A 745 -15.55 21.93 -19.49
N LEU A 746 -15.88 20.64 -19.41
CA LEU A 746 -17.22 20.15 -19.05
C LEU A 746 -17.60 20.51 -17.60
N ALA A 747 -16.64 20.44 -16.66
CA ALA A 747 -16.85 20.87 -15.27
C ALA A 747 -17.24 22.35 -15.15
N LYS A 748 -16.74 23.21 -16.05
CA LYS A 748 -17.13 24.63 -16.17
C LYS A 748 -18.49 24.83 -16.87
N ARG A 749 -19.21 23.73 -17.16
CA ARG A 749 -20.45 23.66 -17.95
C ARG A 749 -20.31 24.25 -19.36
N ILE A 750 -19.10 24.21 -19.93
CA ILE A 750 -18.82 24.61 -21.30
C ILE A 750 -18.92 23.37 -22.19
N THR A 751 -19.83 23.39 -23.16
CA THR A 751 -19.94 22.34 -24.17
C THR A 751 -18.83 22.49 -25.21
N ILE A 752 -17.99 21.47 -25.39
CA ILE A 752 -17.06 21.41 -26.52
C ILE A 752 -17.85 21.00 -27.77
N SER A 753 -17.84 21.85 -28.81
CA SER A 753 -18.44 21.47 -30.10
C SER A 753 -17.51 20.54 -30.87
N ILE A 754 -18.05 19.44 -31.40
CA ILE A 754 -17.30 18.52 -32.27
C ILE A 754 -16.85 19.21 -33.57
N ASP A 755 -17.59 20.20 -34.07
CA ASP A 755 -17.20 21.01 -35.24
C ASP A 755 -15.99 21.92 -34.94
N GLU A 756 -15.76 22.27 -33.67
CA GLU A 756 -14.66 23.14 -33.24
C GLU A 756 -13.43 22.34 -32.78
N ASN A 757 -13.63 21.14 -32.22
CA ASN A 757 -12.55 20.29 -31.72
C ASN A 757 -12.80 18.79 -32.00
N PRO A 758 -12.79 18.35 -33.28
CA PRO A 758 -13.15 16.98 -33.67
C PRO A 758 -12.14 15.90 -33.23
N TYR A 759 -11.03 16.30 -32.60
CA TYR A 759 -10.01 15.40 -32.06
C TYR A 759 -10.29 15.02 -30.59
N ALA A 760 -11.24 15.70 -29.93
CA ALA A 760 -11.65 15.45 -28.55
C ALA A 760 -12.80 14.43 -28.44
N ASP A 761 -13.47 14.08 -29.55
CA ASP A 761 -14.29 12.87 -29.66
C ASP A 761 -13.34 11.70 -29.96
N TYR A 762 -13.05 10.91 -28.93
CA TYR A 762 -12.11 9.80 -28.96
C TYR A 762 -12.82 8.45 -28.97
N ASN A 763 -14.05 8.37 -28.45
CA ASN A 763 -14.86 7.16 -28.50
C ASN A 763 -15.62 6.99 -29.83
N GLY A 764 -15.82 8.05 -30.61
CA GLY A 764 -16.52 8.08 -31.88
C GLY A 764 -18.05 8.21 -31.77
N ASP A 765 -18.60 8.63 -30.63
CA ASP A 765 -20.05 8.70 -30.36
C ASP A 765 -20.74 9.97 -30.93
N GLY A 766 -19.96 10.93 -31.40
CA GLY A 766 -20.44 12.19 -31.99
C GLY A 766 -20.62 13.32 -30.98
N LYS A 767 -20.18 13.15 -29.72
CA LYS A 767 -20.32 14.14 -28.65
C LYS A 767 -19.08 14.16 -27.75
N VAL A 768 -18.34 15.26 -27.71
CA VAL A 768 -17.22 15.41 -26.77
C VAL A 768 -17.75 15.45 -25.33
N ASN A 769 -17.54 14.38 -24.58
CA ASN A 769 -18.12 14.19 -23.24
C ASN A 769 -17.15 13.48 -22.27
N VAL A 770 -17.60 13.18 -21.03
CA VAL A 770 -16.74 12.56 -20.01
C VAL A 770 -16.29 11.16 -20.41
N ALA A 771 -17.06 10.45 -21.25
CA ALA A 771 -16.66 9.15 -21.79
C ALA A 771 -15.38 9.23 -22.66
N ASP A 772 -15.14 10.34 -23.37
CA ASP A 772 -13.91 10.55 -24.14
C ASP A 772 -12.71 10.73 -23.22
N ALA A 773 -12.83 11.60 -22.21
CA ALA A 773 -11.80 11.81 -21.20
C ALA A 773 -11.41 10.49 -20.52
N ALA A 774 -12.41 9.71 -20.10
CA ALA A 774 -12.19 8.39 -19.48
C ALA A 774 -11.58 7.37 -20.46
N THR A 775 -11.88 7.45 -21.76
CA THR A 775 -11.36 6.51 -22.76
C THR A 775 -9.93 6.87 -23.20
N ILE A 776 -9.60 8.17 -23.30
CA ILE A 776 -8.22 8.66 -23.46
C ILE A 776 -7.37 8.25 -22.24
N ALA A 777 -7.88 8.46 -21.02
CA ALA A 777 -7.20 8.05 -19.79
C ALA A 777 -6.95 6.53 -19.75
N ARG A 778 -7.98 5.71 -20.04
CA ARG A 778 -7.83 4.24 -20.13
C ARG A 778 -6.86 3.79 -21.22
N PHE A 779 -6.79 4.47 -22.36
CA PHE A 779 -5.81 4.15 -23.42
C PHE A 779 -4.37 4.46 -22.98
N LEU A 780 -4.16 5.58 -22.28
CA LEU A 780 -2.84 5.99 -21.81
C LEU A 780 -2.35 5.15 -20.62
N ALA A 781 -3.27 4.74 -19.73
CA ALA A 781 -2.95 3.78 -18.66
C ALA A 781 -2.44 2.45 -19.22
N LYS A 782 -3.04 1.95 -20.32
CA LYS A 782 -2.60 0.73 -21.04
C LYS A 782 -1.33 0.90 -21.89
N LYS A 783 -0.58 2.00 -21.72
CA LYS A 783 0.70 2.29 -22.38
C LYS A 783 1.84 2.60 -21.41
N LYS A 784 1.58 2.56 -20.10
CA LYS A 784 2.62 2.37 -19.08
C LYS A 784 2.81 0.87 -18.84
#